data_AF-A0A8H6RCZ6-F1
#
_entry.id   AF-A0A8H6RCZ6-F1
#
_cell.length_a   1.000
_cell.length_b   1.000
_cell.length_c   1.000
_cell.angle_alpha   90.00
_cell.angle_beta   90.00
_cell.angle_gamma   90.00
#
_symmetry.space_group_name_H-M   'P 1'
#
loop_
_entity.id
_entity.type
_entity.pdbx_description
1 polymer ?
#
loop_
_entity_poly.entity_id
_entity_poly.type
_entity_poly.pdbx_seq_one_letter_code
_entity_poly.pdbx_strand_id
1 'polypeptide(L)'
;MAMAGEENYSPEDVQAVAHASSVDVAQQPESTDIKSGSNVAFASLHDRKADDSASGNAKTAIEAIDIEEQEEDFANGKVHELTAPATADDVITNAIHLHDDPSLPAITFRSMFLGVGLSIFGGVLSGIYYFKPQTIVLPAVFLAVMAFLLGETMSLIIPRKGRIGRFLNPGPFNIKEHLAITIMANSASISALGIEIIAVERLYYDKRLNGAISVFLLLSSQFMGYGVAGLMRRTMVYPKVMLWPSNIPINSMLENLHLRLPEGRKPLRVFLLVFAAIFIWELFPQWIMPILTGISVFCLADRKSQVFTNIFGGAQGNEGLGLLSICLDWQYISGGYSPLYFPISSLISQGIGVCGCIILFAGVYYSNIWDATRYPFLSQLIFSDTSTAANVVQYNQTLIIGPDNRINMTAVDDLGLPAFSASNVLNLLLTNMCIAAALVHLFLWCRDEVKVAFSFLDPRKLYHSIRNLPVTARRAFTPGARGDDEEWKDHYDPHYAFMRSYKKCPDWWYGIVLILSLVVGLIVIYQADSTLPWWGFFIASLVGYVLIVLLGSMQGITGVPFTIQSIVQMIGGYIQPGNPVANMYFSLYGYNALLQGKLLAQDLKLAQYGHLAPRVTFFVQMLGTLIGVVFNYIMANSIVTNQFEILLSVEGTNIWSGNQAQQINAQAVTFGGLPHQLFSVGARYEWVPLSMFFGFLAPIPFWLAHRKWPKLGLNYVNTPVILFYLCYLNVGINSSLMMFFIVGFTSQWFIRKRYPNLFVRYNYLVSAALDGGTSVMVFILSFAVLGAAGAAVAFPMGADEEGKALATPEFWNTRYEKSDGSNPTHEWFRSFDALKLFFEKRLLASKPANTNPRILHLGSGDSTIPFDLSSLNYKSQFCVDFSQVVIDLMKTRTPADSGIEWKWADVRNMPEIPSSSIDVAFDKGTLDAMIHGSPWSPPDDVLENSGRYLGEVHRVLKDDGVLLYVTYRQPHFMKPLLNPDGKWEMEMEVLGGGESSFDYYGWVLRKART
;
A
#
# COMPACT_ATOMS: atom_id res chain seq x y z
N MET A 1 -35.87 34.57 -20.42
CA MET A 1 -36.21 35.93 -19.99
C MET A 1 -34.98 36.52 -19.30
N ALA A 2 -34.24 37.48 -19.83
CA ALA A 2 -34.16 38.00 -21.20
C ALA A 2 -32.75 38.58 -21.45
N MET A 3 -32.17 38.30 -22.63
CA MET A 3 -31.47 39.20 -23.58
C MET A 3 -30.48 40.28 -23.09
N ALA A 4 -29.45 40.72 -23.84
CA ALA A 4 -28.76 40.32 -25.10
C ALA A 4 -27.50 41.23 -25.20
N GLY A 5 -26.54 41.09 -26.13
CA GLY A 5 -26.49 40.23 -27.31
C GLY A 5 -25.09 40.16 -27.94
N GLU A 6 -25.04 39.60 -29.14
CA GLU A 6 -23.85 39.26 -29.94
C GLU A 6 -23.32 40.46 -30.75
N GLU A 7 -22.09 40.35 -31.28
CA GLU A 7 -21.91 40.42 -32.75
C GLU A 7 -20.57 39.79 -33.19
N ASN A 8 -20.60 39.13 -34.36
CA ASN A 8 -19.44 38.52 -35.03
C ASN A 8 -18.86 39.47 -36.08
N TYR A 9 -17.61 39.30 -36.52
CA TYR A 9 -17.25 38.94 -37.92
C TYR A 9 -15.71 38.89 -38.17
N SER A 10 -15.35 38.29 -39.31
CA SER A 10 -14.01 37.99 -39.86
C SER A 10 -14.21 37.64 -41.36
N PRO A 11 -13.20 37.56 -42.27
CA PRO A 11 -11.90 38.25 -42.43
C PRO A 11 -11.81 39.02 -43.80
N GLU A 12 -10.63 39.48 -44.26
CA GLU A 12 -10.06 39.27 -45.63
C GLU A 12 -8.85 40.21 -45.99
N ASP A 13 -7.71 39.59 -46.33
CA ASP A 13 -6.72 39.80 -47.42
C ASP A 13 -6.08 41.15 -47.91
N VAL A 14 -4.90 40.95 -48.56
CA VAL A 14 -4.20 41.75 -49.61
C VAL A 14 -3.07 42.76 -49.23
N GLN A 15 -1.82 42.25 -49.35
CA GLN A 15 -0.60 42.79 -50.01
C GLN A 15 -0.27 44.31 -50.13
N ALA A 16 0.86 44.68 -49.48
CA ALA A 16 2.17 45.08 -50.07
C ALA A 16 2.52 46.49 -50.68
N VAL A 17 3.82 46.83 -50.57
CA VAL A 17 4.69 47.75 -51.38
C VAL A 17 4.83 49.27 -51.04
N ALA A 18 5.88 49.56 -50.24
CA ALA A 18 7.09 50.40 -50.50
C ALA A 18 7.15 51.96 -50.64
N HIS A 19 8.34 52.47 -50.25
CA HIS A 19 9.03 53.74 -50.58
C HIS A 19 8.51 55.09 -50.02
N ALA A 20 9.34 56.12 -49.71
CA ALA A 20 10.81 56.23 -49.49
C ALA A 20 11.21 57.63 -48.93
N SER A 21 12.43 57.75 -48.38
CA SER A 21 13.29 58.98 -48.27
C SER A 21 12.77 60.20 -47.48
N SER A 22 13.58 61.09 -46.86
CA SER A 22 15.04 61.22 -46.62
C SER A 22 15.29 62.39 -45.64
N VAL A 23 16.49 62.51 -45.05
CA VAL A 23 17.28 63.78 -44.85
C VAL A 23 18.61 63.46 -44.13
N ASP A 24 19.66 64.25 -44.42
CA ASP A 24 21.09 63.93 -44.25
C ASP A 24 21.84 64.65 -43.10
N VAL A 25 22.85 63.95 -42.55
CA VAL A 25 24.26 64.38 -42.23
C VAL A 25 24.54 65.59 -41.29
N ALA A 26 25.36 65.38 -40.24
CA ALA A 26 26.69 66.04 -40.04
C ALA A 26 27.48 65.68 -38.74
N GLN A 27 28.75 65.27 -38.93
CA GLN A 27 30.00 65.62 -38.21
C GLN A 27 30.30 65.23 -36.72
N GLN A 28 31.56 64.79 -36.52
CA GLN A 28 32.28 64.68 -35.23
C GLN A 28 32.85 66.04 -34.78
N PRO A 29 33.41 66.14 -33.55
CA PRO A 29 34.88 66.24 -33.45
C PRO A 29 35.53 65.47 -32.27
N GLU A 30 36.87 65.47 -32.24
CA GLU A 30 37.73 64.69 -31.32
C GLU A 30 38.18 65.39 -30.02
N SER A 31 38.64 64.56 -29.07
CA SER A 31 39.69 64.81 -28.06
C SER A 31 39.41 65.70 -26.82
N THR A 32 39.52 65.11 -25.62
CA THR A 32 40.71 65.23 -24.73
C THR A 32 40.58 64.37 -23.46
N ASP A 33 41.71 63.87 -22.94
CA ASP A 33 41.80 62.90 -21.82
C ASP A 33 41.44 63.46 -20.43
N ILE A 34 40.82 62.63 -19.56
CA ILE A 34 41.34 62.32 -18.20
C ILE A 34 41.02 60.86 -17.78
N LYS A 35 42.07 60.01 -17.80
CA LYS A 35 42.39 58.86 -16.93
C LYS A 35 41.26 58.09 -16.19
N SER A 36 41.08 56.81 -16.54
CA SER A 36 40.69 55.74 -15.61
C SER A 36 41.81 54.67 -15.52
N GLY A 37 41.87 53.92 -14.41
CA GLY A 37 43.01 53.07 -14.08
C GLY A 37 42.83 51.58 -14.43
N SER A 38 43.87 51.02 -15.07
CA SER A 38 44.26 49.60 -15.06
C SER A 38 43.20 48.53 -15.41
N ASN A 39 43.06 48.29 -16.72
CA ASN A 39 43.05 46.92 -17.26
C ASN A 39 44.30 46.76 -18.14
N VAL A 40 45.03 45.64 -18.04
CA VAL A 40 46.16 45.33 -18.91
C VAL A 40 45.97 43.93 -19.49
N ALA A 41 45.87 43.88 -20.82
CA ALA A 41 46.12 42.69 -21.61
C ALA A 41 47.20 43.06 -22.63
N PHE A 42 48.09 42.13 -22.99
CA PHE A 42 48.80 42.19 -24.27
C PHE A 42 49.23 40.80 -24.74
N ALA A 43 49.40 40.66 -26.05
CA ALA A 43 49.40 39.38 -26.76
C ALA A 43 50.77 38.95 -27.34
N SER A 44 50.83 37.65 -27.68
CA SER A 44 51.60 36.96 -28.74
C SER A 44 53.00 37.44 -29.19
N LEU A 45 53.90 36.48 -29.42
CA LEU A 45 54.64 36.34 -30.70
C LEU A 45 55.38 34.97 -30.82
N HIS A 46 55.49 34.45 -32.05
CA HIS A 46 56.29 33.28 -32.43
C HIS A 46 57.77 33.68 -32.66
N ASP A 47 58.76 32.79 -32.41
CA ASP A 47 59.52 32.14 -33.50
C ASP A 47 60.43 30.93 -33.09
N ARG A 48 60.50 29.96 -34.01
CA ARG A 48 61.55 28.97 -34.38
C ARG A 48 62.57 28.29 -33.42
N LYS A 49 62.55 26.94 -33.55
CA LYS A 49 63.65 25.98 -33.91
C LYS A 49 64.29 25.04 -32.84
N ALA A 50 63.95 23.75 -33.03
CA ALA A 50 64.84 22.59 -33.22
C ALA A 50 65.34 21.72 -32.05
N ASP A 51 65.27 20.41 -32.34
CA ASP A 51 65.99 19.22 -31.86
C ASP A 51 65.69 18.55 -30.49
N ASP A 52 65.13 17.33 -30.62
CA ASP A 52 65.43 16.08 -29.92
C ASP A 52 65.68 16.03 -28.39
N SER A 53 64.73 15.44 -27.67
CA SER A 53 64.93 14.09 -27.11
C SER A 53 63.64 13.50 -26.50
N ALA A 54 63.52 12.18 -26.55
CA ALA A 54 62.30 11.46 -26.16
C ALA A 54 62.21 11.17 -24.64
N SER A 55 60.99 10.79 -24.22
CA SER A 55 60.57 10.33 -22.88
C SER A 55 60.25 11.41 -21.83
N GLY A 56 58.95 11.64 -21.63
CA GLY A 56 58.41 12.51 -20.59
C GLY A 56 57.01 13.01 -20.96
N ASN A 57 56.05 12.86 -20.05
CA ASN A 57 54.70 13.45 -20.10
C ASN A 57 53.77 13.01 -21.27
N ALA A 58 53.39 11.73 -21.26
CA ALA A 58 52.04 11.30 -21.67
C ALA A 58 51.11 11.21 -20.44
N LYS A 59 51.11 12.27 -19.61
CA LYS A 59 50.15 12.51 -18.53
C LYS A 59 49.42 13.83 -18.83
N THR A 60 48.19 13.96 -18.33
CA THR A 60 47.25 15.08 -18.55
C THR A 60 46.85 15.36 -20.01
N ALA A 61 46.11 14.42 -20.64
CA ALA A 61 45.45 14.67 -21.93
C ALA A 61 44.17 13.85 -22.26
N ILE A 62 43.70 12.89 -21.43
CA ILE A 62 42.58 11.99 -21.81
C ILE A 62 41.46 11.85 -20.75
N GLU A 63 41.71 12.10 -19.45
CA GLU A 63 40.69 11.93 -18.39
C GLU A 63 40.55 13.17 -17.49
N ALA A 64 40.41 14.32 -18.14
CA ALA A 64 39.63 15.44 -17.62
C ALA A 64 38.40 15.56 -18.53
N ILE A 65 37.44 14.65 -18.36
CA ILE A 65 36.19 14.64 -19.14
C ILE A 65 35.35 15.84 -18.68
N ASP A 66 35.42 16.93 -19.42
CA ASP A 66 34.32 17.84 -19.77
C ASP A 66 33.38 18.30 -18.64
N ILE A 67 33.86 18.46 -17.41
CA ILE A 67 33.05 19.03 -16.31
C ILE A 67 32.73 20.51 -16.60
N GLU A 68 33.72 21.29 -17.04
CA GLU A 68 33.49 22.70 -17.44
C GLU A 68 32.61 22.80 -18.70
N GLU A 69 32.73 21.88 -19.66
CA GLU A 69 31.89 21.87 -20.87
C GLU A 69 30.45 21.43 -20.56
N GLN A 70 30.24 20.49 -19.62
CA GLN A 70 28.91 20.13 -19.11
C GLN A 70 28.29 21.24 -18.24
N GLU A 71 29.09 21.99 -17.48
CA GLU A 71 28.64 23.20 -16.77
C GLU A 71 28.19 24.28 -17.76
N GLU A 72 28.97 24.55 -18.82
CA GLU A 72 28.57 25.49 -19.87
C GLU A 72 27.36 24.99 -20.68
N ASP A 73 27.29 23.72 -21.06
CA ASP A 73 26.16 23.18 -21.82
C ASP A 73 24.87 23.20 -20.99
N PHE A 74 24.92 22.87 -19.68
CA PHE A 74 23.76 23.01 -18.80
C PHE A 74 23.36 24.47 -18.57
N ALA A 75 24.32 25.39 -18.37
CA ALA A 75 24.06 26.82 -18.27
C ALA A 75 23.43 27.40 -19.56
N ASN A 76 23.77 26.82 -20.71
CA ASN A 76 23.23 27.16 -22.04
C ASN A 76 22.01 26.33 -22.46
N GLY A 77 21.53 25.38 -21.64
CA GLY A 77 20.36 24.54 -21.93
C GLY A 77 20.56 23.40 -22.94
N LYS A 78 21.80 23.17 -23.41
CA LYS A 78 22.13 22.04 -24.26
C LYS A 78 22.14 20.76 -23.43
N VAL A 79 21.43 19.75 -23.92
CA VAL A 79 21.45 18.40 -23.35
C VAL A 79 22.39 17.57 -24.21
N HIS A 80 23.32 16.85 -23.59
CA HIS A 80 24.19 15.92 -24.31
C HIS A 80 23.33 14.88 -25.03
N GLU A 81 23.28 14.92 -26.36
CA GLU A 81 22.36 14.05 -27.11
C GLU A 81 22.84 12.59 -27.09
N LEU A 82 22.09 11.73 -26.41
CA LEU A 82 22.34 10.30 -26.36
C LEU A 82 21.93 9.66 -27.70
N THR A 83 22.91 9.17 -28.44
CA THR A 83 22.71 8.38 -29.67
C THR A 83 22.42 6.90 -29.40
N ALA A 84 22.57 6.46 -28.15
CA ALA A 84 22.38 5.08 -27.69
C ALA A 84 21.34 5.04 -26.53
N PRO A 85 20.78 3.86 -26.20
CA PRO A 85 19.90 3.73 -25.04
C PRO A 85 20.65 4.08 -23.75
N ALA A 86 20.12 5.02 -22.97
CA ALA A 86 20.77 5.53 -21.76
C ALA A 86 21.21 4.38 -20.83
N THR A 87 22.48 4.38 -20.41
CA THR A 87 23.06 3.46 -19.43
C THR A 87 22.66 3.82 -18.00
N ALA A 88 23.21 3.14 -16.98
CA ALA A 88 23.01 3.53 -15.59
C ALA A 88 23.81 4.81 -15.26
N ASP A 89 25.05 4.92 -15.76
CA ASP A 89 25.90 6.09 -15.59
C ASP A 89 25.26 7.31 -16.29
N ASP A 90 24.75 7.16 -17.53
CA ASP A 90 24.04 8.25 -18.24
C ASP A 90 22.79 8.74 -17.50
N VAL A 91 22.11 7.86 -16.77
CA VAL A 91 20.94 8.24 -15.95
C VAL A 91 21.37 9.05 -14.73
N ILE A 92 22.47 8.66 -14.07
CA ILE A 92 23.01 9.43 -12.93
C ILE A 92 23.46 10.82 -13.41
N THR A 93 24.23 10.91 -14.49
CA THR A 93 24.83 12.19 -14.94
C THR A 93 23.87 13.14 -15.65
N ASN A 94 22.82 12.64 -16.31
CA ASN A 94 21.92 13.47 -17.14
C ASN A 94 20.49 13.60 -16.60
N ALA A 95 20.04 12.77 -15.63
CA ALA A 95 18.72 12.92 -15.01
C ALA A 95 18.77 13.69 -13.66
N ILE A 96 19.97 13.89 -13.12
CA ILE A 96 20.31 14.60 -11.88
C ILE A 96 21.48 15.53 -12.23
N HIS A 97 21.43 16.81 -11.86
CA HIS A 97 22.49 17.76 -12.22
C HIS A 97 23.82 17.54 -11.46
N LEU A 98 24.95 17.73 -12.15
CA LEU A 98 26.31 17.66 -11.59
C LEU A 98 26.82 19.04 -11.13
N HIS A 99 25.99 19.82 -10.42
CA HIS A 99 26.38 21.14 -9.90
C HIS A 99 26.02 21.26 -8.41
N ASP A 100 26.86 21.98 -7.65
CA ASP A 100 26.66 22.22 -6.23
C ASP A 100 27.10 23.64 -5.83
N ASP A 101 26.30 24.32 -4.98
CA ASP A 101 26.68 25.55 -4.29
C ASP A 101 26.81 25.30 -2.78
N PRO A 102 28.03 25.07 -2.26
CA PRO A 102 28.28 24.83 -0.84
C PRO A 102 27.94 25.99 0.10
N SER A 103 27.64 27.19 -0.42
CA SER A 103 27.27 28.35 0.41
C SER A 103 25.80 28.34 0.87
N LEU A 104 24.94 27.57 0.20
CA LEU A 104 23.50 27.52 0.51
C LEU A 104 23.22 26.94 1.90
N PRO A 105 22.46 27.63 2.77
CA PRO A 105 22.16 27.15 4.11
C PRO A 105 21.12 26.03 4.07
N ALA A 106 21.47 24.86 4.60
CA ALA A 106 20.54 23.73 4.74
C ALA A 106 19.73 23.78 6.04
N ILE A 107 20.34 24.20 7.16
CA ILE A 107 19.67 24.33 8.46
C ILE A 107 19.30 25.81 8.70
N THR A 108 18.01 26.09 8.57
CA THR A 108 17.35 27.37 8.85
C THR A 108 16.16 27.16 9.80
N PHE A 109 15.62 28.23 10.40
CA PHE A 109 14.38 28.15 11.19
C PHE A 109 13.24 27.49 10.40
N ARG A 110 13.03 27.90 9.13
CA ARG A 110 12.06 27.30 8.21
C ARG A 110 12.26 25.80 8.02
N SER A 111 13.49 25.36 7.74
CA SER A 111 13.80 23.92 7.55
C SER A 111 13.49 23.09 8.80
N MET A 112 13.78 23.62 9.99
CA MET A 112 13.53 22.92 11.25
C MET A 112 12.04 22.91 11.61
N PHE A 113 11.35 24.04 11.44
CA PHE A 113 9.92 24.15 11.75
C PHE A 113 9.08 23.27 10.82
N LEU A 114 9.31 23.34 9.51
CA LEU A 114 8.60 22.52 8.52
C LEU A 114 9.02 21.05 8.59
N GLY A 115 10.31 20.77 8.80
CA GLY A 115 10.82 19.40 9.00
C GLY A 115 10.15 18.72 10.19
N VAL A 116 10.11 19.38 11.36
CA VAL A 116 9.43 18.87 12.55
C VAL A 116 7.93 18.71 12.29
N GLY A 117 7.26 19.71 11.73
CA GLY A 117 5.82 19.66 11.44
C GLY A 117 5.43 18.52 10.50
N LEU A 118 6.16 18.34 9.40
CA LEU A 118 5.93 17.25 8.45
C LEU A 118 6.35 15.88 9.02
N SER A 119 7.33 15.83 9.94
CA SER A 119 7.67 14.59 10.67
C SER A 119 6.56 14.16 11.64
N ILE A 120 5.92 15.11 12.33
CA ILE A 120 4.74 14.83 13.17
C ILE A 120 3.60 14.32 12.29
N PHE A 121 3.31 15.01 11.18
CA PHE A 121 2.28 14.61 10.22
C PHE A 121 2.53 13.18 9.70
N GLY A 122 3.74 12.89 9.21
CA GLY A 122 4.13 11.59 8.69
C GLY A 122 4.08 10.47 9.73
N GLY A 123 4.54 10.74 10.95
CA GLY A 123 4.49 9.78 12.06
C GLY A 123 3.08 9.48 12.55
N VAL A 124 2.18 10.47 12.54
CA VAL A 124 0.75 10.25 12.83
C VAL A 124 0.09 9.44 11.71
N LEU A 125 0.34 9.81 10.45
CA LEU A 125 -0.34 9.21 9.31
C LEU A 125 0.08 7.76 9.07
N SER A 126 1.38 7.45 9.21
CA SER A 126 1.90 6.07 9.14
C SER A 126 1.34 5.18 10.27
N GLY A 127 1.15 5.73 11.47
CA GLY A 127 0.47 5.03 12.57
C GLY A 127 -1.01 4.72 12.29
N ILE A 128 -1.72 5.57 11.55
CA ILE A 128 -3.11 5.31 11.10
C ILE A 128 -3.14 4.27 9.99
N TYR A 129 -2.31 4.45 8.95
CA TYR A 129 -2.27 3.59 7.77
C TYR A 129 -1.82 2.16 8.08
N TYR A 130 -1.12 1.93 9.19
CA TYR A 130 -0.77 0.59 9.65
C TYR A 130 -1.99 -0.27 10.03
N PHE A 131 -3.01 0.32 10.67
CA PHE A 131 -4.23 -0.40 11.11
C PHE A 131 -5.36 -0.37 10.07
N LYS A 132 -5.07 0.04 8.83
CA LYS A 132 -6.04 0.02 7.71
C LYS A 132 -6.11 -1.40 7.09
N PRO A 133 -7.26 -1.81 6.52
CA PRO A 133 -7.38 -3.08 5.78
C PRO A 133 -6.40 -3.23 4.61
N GLN A 134 -5.98 -2.11 4.01
CA GLN A 134 -4.89 -2.03 3.04
C GLN A 134 -3.86 -1.02 3.55
N THR A 135 -2.59 -1.43 3.65
CA THR A 135 -1.52 -0.58 4.16
C THR A 135 -1.08 0.43 3.09
N ILE A 136 -1.36 1.71 3.32
CA ILE A 136 -0.92 2.81 2.45
C ILE A 136 0.46 3.27 2.93
N VAL A 137 1.46 3.28 2.03
CA VAL A 137 2.78 3.87 2.29
C VAL A 137 2.75 5.32 1.82
N LEU A 138 3.16 6.26 2.68
CA LEU A 138 3.24 7.69 2.34
C LEU A 138 4.50 7.97 1.50
N PRO A 139 4.42 8.36 0.22
CA PRO A 139 5.62 8.51 -0.61
C PRO A 139 6.42 9.77 -0.25
N ALA A 140 7.75 9.66 -0.26
CA ALA A 140 8.65 10.80 -0.02
C ALA A 140 8.40 11.99 -0.96
N VAL A 141 7.92 11.73 -2.19
CA VAL A 141 7.54 12.74 -3.18
C VAL A 141 6.40 13.63 -2.69
N PHE A 142 5.38 13.06 -2.03
CA PHE A 142 4.28 13.83 -1.44
C PHE A 142 4.81 14.79 -0.36
N LEU A 143 5.69 14.31 0.51
CA LEU A 143 6.31 15.11 1.58
C LEU A 143 7.14 16.26 1.00
N ALA A 144 7.88 16.01 -0.10
CA ALA A 144 8.59 17.05 -0.83
C ALA A 144 7.63 18.07 -1.47
N VAL A 145 6.56 17.66 -2.15
CA VAL A 145 5.59 18.63 -2.71
C VAL A 145 4.97 19.51 -1.61
N MET A 146 4.61 18.93 -0.47
CA MET A 146 4.12 19.69 0.69
C MET A 146 5.19 20.61 1.29
N ALA A 147 6.44 20.15 1.41
CA ALA A 147 7.57 20.95 1.87
C ALA A 147 7.87 22.13 0.94
N PHE A 148 7.70 21.96 -0.38
CA PHE A 148 7.83 23.02 -1.36
C PHE A 148 6.78 24.11 -1.19
N LEU A 149 5.50 23.72 -1.16
CA LEU A 149 4.38 24.65 -1.01
C LEU A 149 4.50 25.44 0.29
N LEU A 150 4.69 24.76 1.42
CA LEU A 150 4.84 25.42 2.72
C LEU A 150 6.14 26.25 2.81
N GLY A 151 7.24 25.76 2.24
CA GLY A 151 8.55 26.41 2.25
C GLY A 151 8.57 27.73 1.49
N GLU A 152 8.01 27.76 0.27
CA GLU A 152 7.94 28.98 -0.53
C GLU A 152 6.86 29.94 0.00
N THR A 153 5.70 29.45 0.47
CA THR A 153 4.73 30.29 1.18
C THR A 153 5.35 30.98 2.40
N MET A 154 6.13 30.26 3.21
CA MET A 154 6.85 30.82 4.37
C MET A 154 7.98 31.78 3.95
N SER A 155 8.64 31.54 2.82
CA SER A 155 9.64 32.42 2.19
C SER A 155 9.06 33.76 1.72
N LEU A 156 7.79 33.77 1.29
CA LEU A 156 7.06 34.95 0.83
C LEU A 156 6.39 35.73 1.97
N ILE A 157 5.76 35.04 2.92
CA ILE A 157 5.01 35.67 4.03
C ILE A 157 5.93 36.27 5.10
N ILE A 158 7.03 35.60 5.47
CA ILE A 158 7.88 36.08 6.57
C ILE A 158 8.79 37.22 6.10
N PRO A 159 8.74 38.42 6.72
CA PRO A 159 9.54 39.56 6.29
C PRO A 159 11.04 39.35 6.55
N ARG A 160 11.89 39.61 5.55
CA ARG A 160 13.37 39.48 5.64
C ARG A 160 14.07 40.66 6.33
N LYS A 161 13.32 41.66 6.82
CA LYS A 161 13.84 42.90 7.43
C LYS A 161 14.01 42.75 8.94
N GLY A 162 15.02 43.41 9.51
CA GLY A 162 15.34 43.35 10.95
C GLY A 162 16.07 42.07 11.37
N ARG A 163 16.53 42.02 12.64
CA ARG A 163 17.29 40.88 13.18
C ARG A 163 16.46 39.60 13.24
N ILE A 164 15.21 39.70 13.69
CA ILE A 164 14.27 38.56 13.78
C ILE A 164 13.89 38.07 12.38
N GLY A 165 13.56 38.98 11.45
CA GLY A 165 13.22 38.64 10.08
C GLY A 165 14.34 37.88 9.34
N ARG A 166 15.61 38.30 9.52
CA ARG A 166 16.78 37.58 8.98
C ARG A 166 17.03 36.20 9.62
N PHE A 167 16.56 35.96 10.84
CA PHE A 167 16.68 34.66 11.49
C PHE A 167 15.58 33.69 11.03
N LEU A 168 14.33 34.17 10.96
CA LEU A 168 13.18 33.37 10.54
C LEU A 168 13.16 33.11 9.02
N ASN A 169 13.62 34.08 8.22
CA ASN A 169 13.70 34.00 6.76
C ASN A 169 15.08 34.51 6.27
N PRO A 170 16.14 33.68 6.34
CA PRO A 170 17.51 34.09 6.01
C PRO A 170 17.73 34.36 4.52
N GLY A 171 16.91 33.76 3.64
CA GLY A 171 16.98 33.92 2.20
C GLY A 171 15.80 33.26 1.48
N PRO A 172 15.74 33.34 0.14
CA PRO A 172 14.79 32.54 -0.65
C PRO A 172 14.84 31.07 -0.25
N PHE A 173 13.70 30.37 -0.34
CA PHE A 173 13.68 28.93 -0.12
C PHE A 173 14.59 28.25 -1.15
N ASN A 174 15.50 27.39 -0.67
CA ASN A 174 16.53 26.78 -1.50
C ASN A 174 16.46 25.24 -1.45
N ILE A 175 17.08 24.59 -2.44
CA ILE A 175 17.04 23.14 -2.60
C ILE A 175 17.58 22.36 -1.39
N LYS A 176 18.54 22.91 -0.62
CA LYS A 176 19.13 22.24 0.55
C LYS A 176 18.26 22.34 1.80
N GLU A 177 17.56 23.47 2.01
CA GLU A 177 16.47 23.53 3.00
C GLU A 177 15.39 22.52 2.66
N HIS A 178 15.00 22.46 1.38
CA HIS A 178 13.96 21.58 0.90
C HIS A 178 14.31 20.10 1.12
N LEU A 179 15.49 19.68 0.67
CA LEU A 179 15.99 18.31 0.83
C LEU A 179 16.17 17.92 2.31
N ALA A 180 16.60 18.86 3.16
CA ALA A 180 16.69 18.63 4.60
C ALA A 180 15.31 18.41 5.26
N ILE A 181 14.28 19.16 4.86
CA ILE A 181 12.89 18.94 5.30
C ILE A 181 12.40 17.57 4.83
N THR A 182 12.57 17.27 3.54
CA THR A 182 12.11 16.02 2.91
C THR A 182 12.70 14.79 3.59
N ILE A 183 14.01 14.76 3.85
CA ILE A 183 14.66 13.64 4.53
C ILE A 183 14.16 13.53 5.98
N MET A 184 14.06 14.65 6.72
CA MET A 184 13.53 14.63 8.09
C MET A 184 12.14 14.00 8.17
N ALA A 185 11.24 14.44 7.28
CA ALA A 185 9.87 13.93 7.22
C ALA A 185 9.82 12.47 6.73
N ASN A 186 10.63 12.09 5.74
CA ASN A 186 10.68 10.72 5.23
C ASN A 186 11.12 9.73 6.31
N SER A 187 12.20 10.04 7.06
CA SER A 187 12.68 9.23 8.19
C SER A 187 11.68 9.12 9.37
N ALA A 188 10.58 9.87 9.35
CA ALA A 188 9.47 9.81 10.31
C ALA A 188 8.19 9.14 9.78
N SER A 189 8.07 8.95 8.46
CA SER A 189 6.83 8.58 7.77
C SER A 189 6.64 7.09 7.53
N ILE A 190 7.49 6.26 8.15
CA ILE A 190 7.45 4.80 8.04
C ILE A 190 7.16 4.24 9.44
N SER A 191 6.07 3.47 9.54
CA SER A 191 5.66 2.86 10.81
C SER A 191 6.74 1.91 11.33
N ALA A 192 7.00 1.97 12.63
CA ALA A 192 8.04 1.18 13.26
C ALA A 192 7.53 -0.22 13.61
N LEU A 193 8.15 -1.29 13.07
CA LEU A 193 7.69 -2.69 13.28
C LEU A 193 7.63 -3.14 14.76
N GLY A 194 8.25 -2.43 15.70
CA GLY A 194 8.05 -2.71 17.13
C GLY A 194 6.63 -2.37 17.63
N ILE A 195 5.86 -1.57 16.90
CA ILE A 195 4.45 -1.26 17.19
C ILE A 195 3.60 -2.52 17.06
N GLU A 196 3.94 -3.37 16.10
CA GLU A 196 3.27 -4.63 15.84
C GLU A 196 3.37 -5.55 17.05
N ILE A 197 4.55 -5.60 17.68
CA ILE A 197 4.80 -6.36 18.92
C ILE A 197 4.04 -5.76 20.10
N ILE A 198 4.05 -4.43 20.25
CA ILE A 198 3.27 -3.73 21.29
C ILE A 198 1.77 -4.00 21.13
N ALA A 199 1.27 -4.06 19.89
CA ALA A 199 -0.12 -4.40 19.60
C ALA A 199 -0.41 -5.89 19.88
N VAL A 200 0.44 -6.80 19.42
CA VAL A 200 0.27 -8.26 19.60
C VAL A 200 0.36 -8.67 21.08
N GLU A 201 1.35 -8.17 21.84
CA GLU A 201 1.45 -8.43 23.29
C GLU A 201 0.18 -7.97 24.03
N ARG A 202 -0.43 -6.87 23.60
CA ARG A 202 -1.67 -6.37 24.19
C ARG A 202 -2.94 -7.10 23.73
N LEU A 203 -2.99 -7.54 22.47
CA LEU A 203 -4.17 -8.20 21.88
C LEU A 203 -4.25 -9.69 22.23
N TYR A 204 -3.11 -10.39 22.30
CA TYR A 204 -3.06 -11.86 22.42
C TYR A 204 -2.41 -12.39 23.70
N TYR A 205 -1.63 -11.58 24.42
CA TYR A 205 -0.88 -11.98 25.62
C TYR A 205 -1.28 -11.15 26.87
N ASP A 206 -2.37 -10.37 26.79
CA ASP A 206 -2.90 -9.45 27.82
C ASP A 206 -1.84 -8.57 28.52
N LYS A 207 -0.78 -8.22 27.78
CA LYS A 207 0.43 -7.62 28.35
C LYS A 207 0.60 -6.18 27.87
N ARG A 208 0.36 -5.24 28.78
CA ARG A 208 0.51 -3.80 28.51
C ARG A 208 1.87 -3.28 28.93
N LEU A 209 2.78 -3.10 27.96
CA LEU A 209 4.06 -2.42 28.19
C LEU A 209 3.87 -0.97 28.66
N ASN A 210 4.76 -0.51 29.54
CA ASN A 210 4.85 0.90 29.93
C ASN A 210 5.29 1.75 28.72
N GLY A 211 4.62 2.87 28.48
CA GLY A 211 4.91 3.73 27.32
C GLY A 211 6.35 4.22 27.20
N ALA A 212 7.08 4.37 28.31
CA ALA A 212 8.51 4.67 28.27
C ALA A 212 9.32 3.50 27.65
N ILE A 213 9.03 2.26 28.08
CA ILE A 213 9.65 1.04 27.52
C ILE A 213 9.31 0.92 26.05
N SER A 214 8.04 1.13 25.68
CA SER A 214 7.57 1.11 24.28
C SER A 214 8.36 2.10 23.41
N VAL A 215 8.52 3.36 23.84
CA VAL A 215 9.32 4.34 23.08
C VAL A 215 10.79 3.91 22.97
N PHE A 216 11.39 3.34 24.03
CA PHE A 216 12.77 2.83 23.96
C PHE A 216 12.92 1.56 23.11
N LEU A 217 11.91 0.70 23.02
CA LEU A 217 11.84 -0.45 22.11
C LEU A 217 11.86 0.01 20.64
N LEU A 218 11.03 1.01 20.31
CA LEU A 218 10.95 1.59 18.98
C LEU A 218 12.21 2.37 18.59
N LEU A 219 12.81 3.12 19.52
CA LEU A 219 14.07 3.85 19.27
C LEU A 219 15.26 2.89 19.10
N SER A 220 15.42 1.92 20.00
CA SER A 220 16.57 1.00 19.96
C SER A 220 16.57 0.16 18.69
N SER A 221 15.42 -0.42 18.29
CA SER A 221 15.34 -1.25 17.09
C SER A 221 15.63 -0.47 15.79
N GLN A 222 15.18 0.78 15.66
CA GLN A 222 15.46 1.63 14.48
C GLN A 222 16.91 2.14 14.47
N PHE A 223 17.37 2.72 15.58
CA PHE A 223 18.71 3.28 15.66
C PHE A 223 19.82 2.21 15.58
N MET A 224 19.54 0.95 15.94
CA MET A 224 20.47 -0.14 15.68
C MET A 224 20.71 -0.32 14.18
N GLY A 225 19.64 -0.30 13.36
CA GLY A 225 19.75 -0.30 11.90
C GLY A 225 20.55 0.88 11.36
N TYR A 226 20.31 2.07 11.91
CA TYR A 226 20.99 3.30 11.50
C TYR A 226 22.49 3.25 11.82
N GLY A 227 22.85 2.76 13.01
CA GLY A 227 24.22 2.55 13.43
C GLY A 227 24.98 1.61 12.47
N VAL A 228 24.35 0.50 12.09
CA VAL A 228 24.94 -0.45 11.13
C VAL A 228 25.10 0.16 9.74
N ALA A 229 24.00 0.59 9.10
CA ALA A 229 24.04 1.12 7.74
C ALA A 229 24.96 2.35 7.61
N GLY A 230 25.04 3.18 8.66
CA GLY A 230 25.98 4.28 8.75
C GLY A 230 27.45 3.86 8.70
N LEU A 231 27.84 2.79 9.41
CA LEU A 231 29.20 2.24 9.32
C LEU A 231 29.51 1.67 7.92
N MET A 232 28.48 1.40 7.11
CA MET A 232 28.58 0.73 5.80
C MET A 232 28.34 1.65 4.58
N ARG A 233 28.35 2.97 4.76
CA ARG A 233 28.24 3.96 3.65
C ARG A 233 29.17 3.69 2.46
N ARG A 234 30.40 3.25 2.73
CA ARG A 234 31.41 2.94 1.70
C ARG A 234 30.96 1.85 0.72
N THR A 235 30.00 1.02 1.12
CA THR A 235 29.59 -0.20 0.41
C THR A 235 28.20 -0.03 -0.20
N MET A 236 27.29 0.65 0.51
CA MET A 236 25.88 0.82 0.11
C MET A 236 25.53 2.18 -0.51
N VAL A 237 26.37 3.22 -0.36
CA VAL A 237 26.03 4.60 -0.76
C VAL A 237 27.03 5.19 -1.77
N TYR A 238 28.33 5.10 -1.48
CA TYR A 238 29.36 5.76 -2.30
C TYR A 238 29.62 5.14 -3.70
N PRO A 239 29.49 3.82 -3.92
CA PRO A 239 29.69 3.23 -5.25
C PRO A 239 28.66 3.68 -6.28
N LYS A 240 29.08 3.83 -7.55
CA LYS A 240 28.19 4.19 -8.67
C LYS A 240 27.16 3.10 -9.01
N VAL A 241 27.53 1.82 -8.79
CA VAL A 241 26.65 0.65 -9.03
C VAL A 241 25.44 0.65 -8.07
N MET A 242 25.54 1.33 -6.92
CA MET A 242 24.43 1.51 -5.97
C MET A 242 23.54 2.68 -6.43
N LEU A 243 22.72 2.44 -7.45
CA LEU A 243 21.87 3.44 -8.09
C LEU A 243 20.72 3.94 -7.20
N TRP A 244 20.16 3.10 -6.33
CA TRP A 244 18.94 3.36 -5.55
C TRP A 244 17.82 4.01 -6.41
N PRO A 245 17.26 3.26 -7.37
CA PRO A 245 16.40 3.82 -8.43
C PRO A 245 15.21 4.67 -7.95
N SER A 246 14.66 4.35 -6.77
CA SER A 246 13.59 5.10 -6.09
C SER A 246 13.91 6.57 -5.82
N ASN A 247 15.19 6.93 -5.75
CA ASN A 247 15.64 8.27 -5.35
C ASN A 247 15.76 9.23 -6.53
N ILE A 248 15.80 8.71 -7.76
CA ILE A 248 15.98 9.51 -8.98
C ILE A 248 14.73 10.39 -9.25
N PRO A 249 13.47 9.87 -9.17
CA PRO A 249 12.28 10.70 -9.34
C PRO A 249 12.22 11.91 -8.42
N ILE A 250 12.52 11.71 -7.13
CA ILE A 250 12.40 12.77 -6.14
C ILE A 250 13.48 13.84 -6.32
N ASN A 251 14.74 13.50 -6.61
CA ASN A 251 15.77 14.51 -6.89
C ASN A 251 15.54 15.25 -8.21
N SER A 252 15.19 14.53 -9.27
CA SER A 252 14.85 15.14 -10.56
C SER A 252 13.68 16.13 -10.40
N MET A 253 12.69 15.82 -9.56
CA MET A 253 11.62 16.76 -9.18
C MET A 253 12.14 17.95 -8.36
N LEU A 254 12.92 17.71 -7.29
CA LEU A 254 13.47 18.77 -6.42
C LEU A 254 14.26 19.81 -7.22
N GLU A 255 15.07 19.37 -8.18
CA GLU A 255 15.83 20.22 -9.09
C GLU A 255 14.90 21.03 -9.99
N ASN A 256 13.99 20.37 -10.72
CA ASN A 256 13.07 21.04 -11.65
C ASN A 256 12.11 22.02 -10.96
N LEU A 257 11.82 21.85 -9.66
CA LEU A 257 11.06 22.81 -8.85
C LEU A 257 11.87 24.06 -8.47
N HIS A 258 13.20 23.95 -8.32
CA HIS A 258 14.08 25.05 -7.92
C HIS A 258 14.82 25.73 -9.08
N LEU A 259 14.87 25.10 -10.27
CA LEU A 259 15.48 25.67 -11.48
C LEU A 259 14.70 26.89 -12.01
N ARG A 260 15.30 28.08 -11.90
CA ARG A 260 14.70 29.36 -12.33
C ARG A 260 14.96 29.73 -13.80
N LEU A 261 15.64 28.86 -14.56
CA LEU A 261 16.05 29.11 -15.94
C LEU A 261 14.86 29.11 -16.93
N PRO A 262 14.94 29.84 -18.07
CA PRO A 262 13.87 29.87 -19.08
C PRO A 262 13.48 28.49 -19.62
N GLU A 263 14.46 27.58 -19.74
CA GLU A 263 14.29 26.22 -20.27
C GLU A 263 13.65 25.24 -19.29
N GLY A 264 13.93 25.38 -17.99
CA GLY A 264 13.34 24.56 -16.92
C GLY A 264 11.81 24.66 -16.84
N ARG A 265 11.23 25.71 -17.45
CA ARG A 265 9.79 25.87 -17.61
C ARG A 265 9.13 24.75 -18.41
N LYS A 266 9.82 24.07 -19.33
CA LYS A 266 9.21 22.97 -20.12
C LYS A 266 9.01 21.70 -19.27
N PRO A 267 10.04 21.11 -18.62
CA PRO A 267 9.85 19.99 -17.69
C PRO A 267 8.86 20.30 -16.56
N LEU A 268 8.96 21.47 -15.92
CA LEU A 268 8.06 21.85 -14.82
C LEU A 268 6.59 21.94 -15.27
N ARG A 269 6.31 22.42 -16.49
CA ARG A 269 4.94 22.41 -17.05
C ARG A 269 4.42 21.00 -17.28
N VAL A 270 5.26 20.07 -17.75
CA VAL A 270 4.88 18.66 -17.92
C VAL A 270 4.59 18.02 -16.56
N PHE A 271 5.44 18.26 -15.55
CA PHE A 271 5.21 17.83 -14.18
C PHE A 271 3.86 18.30 -13.65
N LEU A 272 3.57 19.60 -13.71
CA LEU A 272 2.32 20.18 -13.21
C LEU A 272 1.09 19.68 -13.97
N LEU A 273 1.19 19.48 -15.29
CA LEU A 273 0.09 18.95 -16.10
C LEU A 273 -0.22 17.49 -15.74
N VAL A 274 0.80 16.64 -15.65
CA VAL A 274 0.63 15.22 -15.27
C VAL A 274 0.13 15.10 -13.83
N PHE A 275 0.69 15.89 -12.91
CA PHE A 275 0.26 15.95 -11.51
C PHE A 275 -1.22 16.35 -11.39
N ALA A 276 -1.66 17.38 -12.10
CA ALA A 276 -3.07 17.80 -12.10
C ALA A 276 -3.99 16.77 -12.77
N ALA A 277 -3.55 16.15 -13.86
CA ALA A 277 -4.31 15.12 -14.56
C ALA A 277 -4.53 13.88 -13.69
N ILE A 278 -3.48 13.35 -13.04
CA ILE A 278 -3.62 12.17 -12.17
C ILE A 278 -4.40 12.50 -10.89
N PHE A 279 -4.19 13.70 -10.32
CA PHE A 279 -4.93 14.17 -9.15
C PHE A 279 -6.44 14.16 -9.39
N ILE A 280 -6.90 14.64 -10.56
CA ILE A 280 -8.32 14.56 -10.96
C ILE A 280 -8.73 13.13 -11.28
N TRP A 281 -7.87 12.36 -11.97
CA TRP A 281 -8.17 10.98 -12.36
C TRP A 281 -8.45 10.06 -11.18
N GLU A 282 -7.67 10.15 -10.09
CA GLU A 282 -7.83 9.31 -8.90
C GLU A 282 -9.18 9.46 -8.19
N LEU A 283 -9.92 10.55 -8.42
CA LEU A 283 -11.31 10.67 -7.94
C LEU A 283 -12.21 9.53 -8.49
N PHE A 284 -11.90 9.02 -9.68
CA PHE A 284 -12.67 7.99 -10.35
C PHE A 284 -12.46 6.58 -9.74
N PRO A 285 -11.25 5.98 -9.73
CA PRO A 285 -11.05 4.66 -9.13
C PRO A 285 -11.20 4.65 -7.60
N GLN A 286 -10.90 5.75 -6.90
CA GLN A 286 -10.97 5.74 -5.42
C GLN A 286 -12.39 5.96 -4.87
N TRP A 287 -13.29 6.65 -5.59
CA TRP A 287 -14.62 7.01 -5.06
C TRP A 287 -15.78 6.83 -6.03
N ILE A 288 -15.71 7.40 -7.25
CA ILE A 288 -16.87 7.40 -8.18
C ILE A 288 -17.15 6.01 -8.76
N MET A 289 -16.11 5.28 -9.16
CA MET A 289 -16.21 4.02 -9.88
C MET A 289 -15.11 3.03 -9.46
N PRO A 290 -15.19 2.44 -8.25
CA PRO A 290 -14.16 1.53 -7.70
C PRO A 290 -13.84 0.28 -8.53
N ILE A 291 -14.71 -0.12 -9.46
CA ILE A 291 -14.43 -1.21 -10.41
C ILE A 291 -13.22 -0.95 -11.31
N LEU A 292 -12.78 0.31 -11.47
CA LEU A 292 -11.54 0.66 -12.18
C LEU A 292 -10.26 0.14 -11.49
N THR A 293 -10.33 -0.24 -10.22
CA THR A 293 -9.22 -0.88 -9.50
C THR A 293 -8.91 -2.29 -10.01
N GLY A 294 -9.86 -2.97 -10.67
CA GLY A 294 -9.63 -4.29 -11.25
C GLY A 294 -10.76 -4.76 -12.17
N ILE A 295 -10.50 -4.74 -13.48
CA ILE A 295 -11.39 -5.25 -14.52
C ILE A 295 -10.78 -6.52 -15.09
N SER A 296 -11.42 -7.67 -14.84
CA SER A 296 -11.04 -8.96 -15.42
C SER A 296 -12.10 -9.43 -16.40
N VAL A 297 -11.75 -9.45 -17.70
CA VAL A 297 -12.64 -9.88 -18.80
C VAL A 297 -13.06 -11.35 -18.61
N PHE A 298 -12.16 -12.19 -18.08
CA PHE A 298 -12.44 -13.61 -17.84
C PHE A 298 -13.43 -13.81 -16.69
N CYS A 299 -13.29 -13.09 -15.58
CA CYS A 299 -14.26 -13.13 -14.49
C CYS A 299 -15.62 -12.53 -14.89
N LEU A 300 -15.66 -11.57 -15.81
CA LEU A 300 -16.92 -11.07 -16.39
C LEU A 300 -17.59 -12.12 -17.30
N ALA A 301 -16.81 -12.95 -18.00
CA ALA A 301 -17.33 -14.02 -18.87
C ALA A 301 -17.90 -15.21 -18.08
N ASP A 302 -17.25 -15.63 -16.99
CA ASP A 302 -17.78 -16.64 -16.06
C ASP A 302 -17.57 -16.21 -14.60
N ARG A 303 -18.68 -15.83 -13.95
CA ARG A 303 -18.74 -15.43 -12.53
C ARG A 303 -19.03 -16.58 -11.57
N LYS A 304 -19.27 -17.81 -12.06
CA LYS A 304 -19.64 -18.97 -11.23
C LYS A 304 -18.47 -19.94 -11.03
N SER A 305 -17.46 -19.91 -11.89
CA SER A 305 -16.28 -20.77 -11.77
C SER A 305 -15.23 -20.21 -10.79
N GLN A 306 -15.08 -20.87 -9.64
CA GLN A 306 -14.01 -20.54 -8.68
C GLN A 306 -12.60 -20.63 -9.28
N VAL A 307 -12.40 -21.47 -10.31
CA VAL A 307 -11.11 -21.58 -11.00
C VAL A 307 -10.80 -20.31 -11.80
N PHE A 308 -11.82 -19.69 -12.41
CA PHE A 308 -11.67 -18.40 -13.09
C PHE A 308 -11.36 -17.29 -12.08
N THR A 309 -12.08 -17.23 -10.96
CA THR A 309 -11.83 -16.28 -9.87
C THR A 309 -10.41 -16.42 -9.30
N ASN A 310 -9.97 -17.64 -8.97
CA ASN A 310 -8.63 -17.87 -8.41
C ASN A 310 -7.49 -17.40 -9.35
N ILE A 311 -7.63 -17.60 -10.66
CA ILE A 311 -6.56 -17.32 -11.63
C ILE A 311 -6.63 -15.87 -12.17
N PHE A 312 -7.82 -15.43 -12.61
CA PHE A 312 -8.02 -14.16 -13.30
C PHE A 312 -8.70 -13.09 -12.43
N GLY A 313 -9.27 -13.47 -11.28
CA GLY A 313 -9.77 -12.54 -10.26
C GLY A 313 -8.63 -12.01 -9.39
N GLY A 314 -8.91 -11.08 -8.49
CA GLY A 314 -7.90 -10.31 -7.75
C GLY A 314 -8.17 -8.81 -7.73
N ALA A 315 -9.40 -8.39 -8.01
CA ALA A 315 -9.88 -7.02 -7.79
C ALA A 315 -10.26 -6.81 -6.31
N GLN A 316 -10.69 -7.89 -5.63
CA GLN A 316 -10.84 -7.92 -4.18
C GLN A 316 -9.61 -8.56 -3.50
N GLY A 317 -9.38 -8.21 -2.24
CA GLY A 317 -8.25 -8.74 -1.47
C GLY A 317 -8.35 -10.26 -1.28
N ASN A 318 -7.28 -10.98 -1.60
CA ASN A 318 -7.18 -12.44 -1.51
C ASN A 318 -8.13 -13.23 -2.46
N GLU A 319 -8.75 -12.56 -3.44
CA GLU A 319 -9.66 -13.20 -4.41
C GLU A 319 -8.94 -14.12 -5.40
N GLY A 320 -7.78 -13.68 -5.93
CA GLY A 320 -7.05 -14.39 -6.98
C GLY A 320 -5.75 -13.71 -7.40
N LEU A 321 -5.13 -14.24 -8.46
CA LEU A 321 -3.77 -13.86 -8.91
C LEU A 321 -3.71 -12.69 -9.91
N GLY A 322 -4.84 -12.16 -10.36
CA GLY A 322 -4.93 -11.00 -11.25
C GLY A 322 -4.44 -11.23 -12.68
N LEU A 323 -4.33 -12.48 -13.15
CA LEU A 323 -3.85 -12.77 -14.51
C LEU A 323 -4.74 -12.06 -15.56
N LEU A 324 -4.11 -11.27 -16.44
CA LEU A 324 -4.77 -10.49 -17.50
C LEU A 324 -5.84 -9.50 -17.01
N SER A 325 -5.84 -9.14 -15.71
CA SER A 325 -6.67 -8.07 -15.17
C SER A 325 -6.11 -6.69 -15.54
N ILE A 326 -7.00 -5.73 -15.78
CA ILE A 326 -6.66 -4.33 -16.06
C ILE A 326 -7.01 -3.49 -14.83
N CYS A 327 -6.04 -2.74 -14.33
CA CYS A 327 -6.21 -1.73 -13.28
C CYS A 327 -5.95 -0.34 -13.88
N LEU A 328 -6.79 0.65 -13.61
CA LEU A 328 -6.59 2.04 -14.04
C LEU A 328 -6.31 2.99 -12.87
N ASP A 329 -6.01 2.45 -11.70
CA ASP A 329 -5.69 3.17 -10.47
C ASP A 329 -4.16 3.23 -10.27
N TRP A 330 -3.57 4.43 -10.18
CA TRP A 330 -2.12 4.54 -10.04
C TRP A 330 -1.63 4.19 -8.64
N GLN A 331 -2.47 4.29 -7.60
CA GLN A 331 -2.14 3.83 -6.25
C GLN A 331 -1.89 2.31 -6.25
N TYR A 332 -2.72 1.53 -6.93
CA TYR A 332 -2.52 0.08 -7.07
C TYR A 332 -1.48 -0.30 -8.13
N ILE A 333 -1.35 0.45 -9.24
CA ILE A 333 -0.29 0.19 -10.24
C ILE A 333 1.09 0.44 -9.65
N SER A 334 1.29 1.54 -8.91
CA SER A 334 2.59 1.83 -8.29
C SER A 334 2.83 0.97 -7.05
N GLY A 335 1.82 0.74 -6.20
CA GLY A 335 1.97 -0.04 -4.96
C GLY A 335 3.04 0.52 -4.02
N GLY A 336 3.34 1.83 -4.10
CA GLY A 336 4.46 2.48 -3.42
C GLY A 336 5.83 2.36 -4.12
N TYR A 337 5.93 1.60 -5.20
CA TYR A 337 7.15 1.45 -6.01
C TYR A 337 6.88 1.58 -7.51
N SER A 338 6.92 2.81 -8.05
CA SER A 338 6.61 3.07 -9.46
C SER A 338 7.38 2.20 -10.47
N PRO A 339 6.70 1.60 -11.47
CA PRO A 339 7.33 0.79 -12.53
C PRO A 339 8.30 1.61 -13.42
N LEU A 340 8.18 2.93 -13.43
CA LEU A 340 8.93 3.80 -14.34
C LEU A 340 10.42 3.91 -14.00
N TYR A 341 10.83 3.69 -12.75
CA TYR A 341 12.25 3.80 -12.36
C TYR A 341 13.00 2.47 -12.29
N PHE A 342 12.32 1.32 -12.27
CA PHE A 342 12.99 0.02 -12.11
C PHE A 342 13.93 -0.27 -13.29
N PRO A 343 15.16 -0.76 -13.04
CA PRO A 343 16.03 -1.25 -14.11
C PRO A 343 15.35 -2.35 -14.94
N ILE A 344 15.59 -2.35 -16.25
CA ILE A 344 14.98 -3.35 -17.15
C ILE A 344 15.33 -4.81 -16.78
N SER A 345 16.54 -5.05 -16.25
CA SER A 345 16.96 -6.34 -15.71
C SER A 345 16.08 -6.80 -14.53
N SER A 346 15.76 -5.87 -13.63
CA SER A 346 14.81 -6.10 -12.54
C SER A 346 13.43 -6.40 -13.10
N LEU A 347 12.88 -5.57 -14.00
CA LEU A 347 11.54 -5.79 -14.58
C LEU A 347 11.40 -7.15 -15.30
N ILE A 348 12.41 -7.57 -16.08
CA ILE A 348 12.44 -8.90 -16.72
C ILE A 348 12.43 -10.00 -15.66
N SER A 349 13.27 -9.88 -14.63
CA SER A 349 13.38 -10.87 -13.55
C SER A 349 12.09 -10.96 -12.72
N GLN A 350 11.46 -9.83 -12.44
CA GLN A 350 10.16 -9.75 -11.77
C GLN A 350 9.06 -10.41 -12.62
N GLY A 351 8.98 -10.10 -13.92
CA GLY A 351 7.98 -10.67 -14.82
C GLY A 351 8.10 -12.19 -14.95
N ILE A 352 9.32 -12.72 -15.06
CA ILE A 352 9.58 -14.18 -15.03
C ILE A 352 9.10 -14.77 -13.69
N GLY A 353 9.40 -14.12 -12.57
CA GLY A 353 8.93 -14.52 -11.25
C GLY A 353 7.41 -14.58 -11.14
N VAL A 354 6.70 -13.52 -11.55
CA VAL A 354 5.23 -13.46 -11.49
C VAL A 354 4.57 -14.51 -12.39
N CYS A 355 5.05 -14.70 -13.62
CA CYS A 355 4.55 -15.76 -14.49
C CYS A 355 4.74 -17.15 -13.88
N GLY A 356 5.90 -17.40 -13.25
CA GLY A 356 6.15 -18.65 -12.53
C GLY A 356 5.32 -18.79 -11.24
N CYS A 357 5.03 -17.69 -10.54
CA CYS A 357 4.18 -17.66 -9.35
C CYS A 357 2.79 -18.20 -9.68
N ILE A 358 2.22 -17.75 -10.81
CA ILE A 358 0.88 -18.17 -11.25
C ILE A 358 0.83 -19.67 -11.54
N ILE A 359 1.83 -20.18 -12.28
CA ILE A 359 1.94 -21.60 -12.60
C ILE A 359 2.13 -22.44 -11.32
N LEU A 360 3.00 -21.99 -10.40
CA LEU A 360 3.32 -22.72 -9.18
C LEU A 360 2.15 -22.74 -8.19
N PHE A 361 1.47 -21.62 -7.97
CA PHE A 361 0.34 -21.51 -7.04
C PHE A 361 -0.83 -22.37 -7.52
N ALA A 362 -1.20 -22.27 -8.80
CA ALA A 362 -2.21 -23.12 -9.39
C ALA A 362 -1.80 -24.61 -9.33
N GLY A 363 -0.55 -24.93 -9.69
CA GLY A 363 -0.02 -26.30 -9.67
C GLY A 363 -0.09 -26.95 -8.28
N VAL A 364 0.37 -26.25 -7.24
CA VAL A 364 0.39 -26.76 -5.86
C VAL A 364 -1.03 -26.90 -5.30
N TYR A 365 -1.89 -25.91 -5.52
CA TYR A 365 -3.27 -25.93 -5.00
C TYR A 365 -4.13 -27.00 -5.66
N TYR A 366 -4.16 -27.07 -7.00
CA TYR A 366 -4.99 -28.05 -7.72
C TYR A 366 -4.41 -29.47 -7.70
N SER A 367 -3.12 -29.65 -7.41
CA SER A 367 -2.54 -30.97 -7.10
C SER A 367 -2.76 -31.39 -5.63
N ASN A 368 -3.48 -30.58 -4.83
CA ASN A 368 -3.79 -30.80 -3.42
C ASN A 368 -2.56 -31.11 -2.52
N ILE A 369 -1.42 -30.51 -2.83
CA ILE A 369 -0.20 -30.67 -2.02
C ILE A 369 -0.44 -30.02 -0.64
N TRP A 370 -0.05 -30.70 0.43
CA TRP A 370 -0.32 -30.30 1.83
C TRP A 370 -1.81 -30.15 2.20
N ASP A 371 -2.73 -30.85 1.52
CA ASP A 371 -4.19 -30.69 1.67
C ASP A 371 -4.69 -29.28 1.32
N ALA A 372 -4.02 -28.61 0.37
CA ALA A 372 -4.29 -27.21 -0.02
C ALA A 372 -5.78 -26.88 -0.24
N THR A 373 -6.57 -27.80 -0.80
CA THR A 373 -7.98 -27.55 -1.14
C THR A 373 -8.92 -27.45 0.06
N ARG A 374 -8.45 -27.74 1.28
CA ARG A 374 -9.20 -27.52 2.54
C ARG A 374 -9.17 -26.07 3.03
N TYR A 375 -8.27 -25.25 2.48
CA TYR A 375 -8.00 -23.89 2.94
C TYR A 375 -8.22 -22.88 1.82
N PRO A 376 -8.39 -21.57 2.12
CA PRO A 376 -8.51 -20.54 1.10
C PRO A 376 -7.30 -20.51 0.16
N PHE A 377 -7.55 -20.23 -1.12
CA PHE A 377 -6.53 -20.19 -2.16
C PHE A 377 -5.41 -19.17 -1.84
N LEU A 378 -5.80 -17.94 -1.45
CA LEU A 378 -4.90 -16.93 -0.88
C LEU A 378 -5.29 -16.64 0.57
N SER A 379 -4.33 -16.73 1.49
CA SER A 379 -4.48 -16.28 2.88
C SER A 379 -3.12 -16.28 3.57
N GLN A 380 -2.95 -15.44 4.61
CA GLN A 380 -1.77 -15.42 5.48
C GLN A 380 -2.05 -15.95 6.89
N LEU A 381 -3.30 -16.32 7.17
CA LEU A 381 -3.72 -16.86 8.47
C LEU A 381 -3.40 -18.36 8.59
N ILE A 382 -3.58 -18.87 9.81
CA ILE A 382 -3.47 -20.29 10.15
C ILE A 382 -4.84 -20.88 10.47
N PHE A 383 -5.03 -22.14 10.08
CA PHE A 383 -6.30 -22.85 10.08
C PHE A 383 -6.21 -24.16 10.86
N SER A 384 -7.35 -24.60 11.39
CA SER A 384 -7.52 -25.92 11.99
C SER A 384 -7.47 -27.02 10.92
N ASP A 385 -6.98 -28.20 11.28
CA ASP A 385 -6.98 -29.39 10.42
C ASP A 385 -8.40 -29.93 10.16
N THR A 386 -9.35 -29.60 11.04
CA THR A 386 -10.80 -29.79 10.90
C THR A 386 -11.43 -28.95 9.79
N SER A 387 -10.69 -28.04 9.14
CA SER A 387 -11.19 -27.21 8.04
C SER A 387 -11.58 -28.06 6.82
N THR A 388 -12.63 -27.63 6.14
CA THR A 388 -13.11 -28.22 4.88
C THR A 388 -13.33 -27.13 3.84
N ALA A 389 -13.35 -27.49 2.56
CA ALA A 389 -13.58 -26.54 1.46
C ALA A 389 -14.90 -25.73 1.58
N ALA A 390 -15.88 -26.21 2.35
CA ALA A 390 -17.15 -25.54 2.60
C ALA A 390 -17.22 -24.80 3.95
N ASN A 391 -16.31 -25.10 4.88
CA ASN A 391 -16.23 -24.46 6.20
C ASN A 391 -14.78 -24.41 6.67
N VAL A 392 -14.17 -23.23 6.50
CA VAL A 392 -12.78 -22.95 6.87
C VAL A 392 -12.75 -22.45 8.30
N VAL A 393 -12.05 -23.18 9.18
CA VAL A 393 -11.98 -22.86 10.61
C VAL A 393 -10.62 -22.28 10.93
N GLN A 394 -10.56 -21.02 11.36
CA GLN A 394 -9.31 -20.39 11.82
C GLN A 394 -8.79 -21.10 13.07
N TYR A 395 -7.47 -21.25 13.18
CA TYR A 395 -6.85 -21.86 14.35
C TYR A 395 -6.91 -20.92 15.56
N ASN A 396 -7.46 -21.40 16.69
CA ASN A 396 -7.61 -20.59 17.89
C ASN A 396 -6.30 -20.55 18.70
N GLN A 397 -5.53 -19.48 18.48
CA GLN A 397 -4.18 -19.31 19.04
C GLN A 397 -4.16 -19.09 20.56
N THR A 398 -5.19 -18.49 21.16
CA THR A 398 -5.18 -18.16 22.60
C THR A 398 -5.35 -19.38 23.50
N LEU A 399 -5.93 -20.48 22.99
CA LEU A 399 -6.10 -21.73 23.75
C LEU A 399 -4.78 -22.48 23.98
N ILE A 400 -3.79 -22.32 23.09
CA ILE A 400 -2.50 -23.01 23.19
C ILE A 400 -1.41 -22.18 23.88
N ILE A 401 -1.67 -20.88 24.14
CA ILE A 401 -0.77 -20.00 24.88
C ILE A 401 -1.07 -20.17 26.38
N GLY A 402 -0.11 -20.70 27.12
CA GLY A 402 -0.18 -20.84 28.57
C GLY A 402 -0.01 -19.50 29.31
N PRO A 403 -0.34 -19.45 30.61
CA PRO A 403 -0.25 -18.24 31.42
C PRO A 403 1.18 -17.71 31.62
N ASP A 404 2.20 -18.47 31.24
CA ASP A 404 3.61 -18.07 31.19
C ASP A 404 4.05 -17.54 29.81
N ASN A 405 3.10 -17.30 28.90
CA ASN A 405 3.28 -16.91 27.49
C ASN A 405 4.06 -17.93 26.64
N ARG A 406 4.10 -19.20 27.06
CA ARG A 406 4.67 -20.31 26.29
C ARG A 406 3.58 -21.16 25.65
N ILE A 407 3.95 -21.98 24.67
CA ILE A 407 3.02 -22.95 24.10
C ILE A 407 2.85 -24.15 25.03
N ASN A 408 1.60 -24.40 25.45
CA ASN A 408 1.22 -25.60 26.18
C ASN A 408 1.01 -26.76 25.20
N MET A 409 1.96 -27.68 25.13
CA MET A 409 1.92 -28.78 24.16
C MET A 409 0.72 -29.71 24.34
N THR A 410 0.23 -29.91 25.57
CA THR A 410 -0.96 -30.74 25.82
C THR A 410 -2.21 -30.14 25.16
N ALA A 411 -2.36 -28.81 25.21
CA ALA A 411 -3.45 -28.13 24.52
C ALA A 411 -3.31 -28.16 22.98
N VAL A 412 -2.08 -28.28 22.47
CA VAL A 412 -1.81 -28.49 21.03
C VAL A 412 -2.15 -29.93 20.61
N ASP A 413 -1.87 -30.91 21.46
CA ASP A 413 -2.24 -32.32 21.21
C ASP A 413 -3.77 -32.49 21.21
N ASP A 414 -4.50 -31.77 22.07
CA ASP A 414 -5.97 -31.75 22.12
C ASP A 414 -6.62 -30.98 20.94
N LEU A 415 -6.01 -29.86 20.50
CA LEU A 415 -6.55 -28.97 19.46
C LEU A 415 -6.12 -29.35 18.03
N GLY A 416 -5.06 -30.14 17.89
CA GLY A 416 -4.40 -30.43 16.62
C GLY A 416 -3.34 -29.38 16.21
N LEU A 417 -2.54 -29.72 15.19
CA LEU A 417 -1.50 -28.84 14.67
C LEU A 417 -2.07 -27.81 13.68
N PRO A 418 -1.62 -26.54 13.74
CA PRO A 418 -2.09 -25.51 12.82
C PRO A 418 -1.58 -25.76 11.38
N ALA A 419 -2.42 -25.39 10.41
CA ALA A 419 -2.13 -25.51 8.99
C ALA A 419 -2.10 -24.16 8.28
N PHE A 420 -1.26 -24.05 7.25
CA PHE A 420 -1.17 -22.89 6.36
C PHE A 420 -1.90 -23.14 5.04
N SER A 421 -2.39 -22.06 4.42
CA SER A 421 -2.72 -22.03 3.00
C SER A 421 -1.50 -22.37 2.12
N ALA A 422 -1.72 -22.95 0.94
CA ALA A 422 -0.63 -23.31 0.03
C ALA A 422 0.19 -22.07 -0.41
N SER A 423 -0.50 -20.94 -0.59
CA SER A 423 0.08 -19.63 -0.91
C SER A 423 1.04 -19.12 0.17
N ASN A 424 0.70 -19.28 1.46
CA ASN A 424 1.60 -18.88 2.54
C ASN A 424 2.78 -19.85 2.69
N VAL A 425 2.59 -21.16 2.53
CA VAL A 425 3.71 -22.13 2.52
C VAL A 425 4.71 -21.79 1.40
N LEU A 426 4.21 -21.50 0.20
CA LEU A 426 5.05 -21.09 -0.93
C LEU A 426 5.78 -19.76 -0.67
N ASN A 427 5.13 -18.80 -0.02
CA ASN A 427 5.76 -17.55 0.41
C ASN A 427 6.93 -17.77 1.37
N LEU A 428 6.72 -18.57 2.43
CA LEU A 428 7.76 -18.90 3.41
C LEU A 428 8.92 -19.66 2.73
N LEU A 429 8.59 -20.65 1.90
CA LEU A 429 9.56 -21.49 1.19
C LEU A 429 10.42 -20.68 0.21
N LEU A 430 9.81 -19.88 -0.66
CA LEU A 430 10.51 -19.15 -1.72
C LEU A 430 11.23 -17.90 -1.22
N THR A 431 10.72 -17.24 -0.17
CA THR A 431 11.47 -16.19 0.54
C THR A 431 12.77 -16.76 1.13
N ASN A 432 12.72 -17.95 1.74
CA ASN A 432 13.91 -18.62 2.25
C ASN A 432 14.91 -18.99 1.13
N MET A 433 14.41 -19.46 -0.04
CA MET A 433 15.25 -19.71 -1.23
C MET A 433 15.90 -18.43 -1.76
N CYS A 434 15.13 -17.35 -1.86
CA CYS A 434 15.57 -16.06 -2.38
C CYS A 434 16.78 -15.54 -1.60
N ILE A 435 16.77 -15.64 -0.28
CA ILE A 435 17.86 -15.13 0.57
C ILE A 435 19.14 -15.91 0.33
N ALA A 436 19.09 -17.25 0.31
CA ALA A 436 20.26 -18.06 -0.01
C ALA A 436 20.77 -17.85 -1.45
N ALA A 437 19.86 -17.64 -2.40
CA ALA A 437 20.22 -17.26 -3.76
C ALA A 437 20.86 -15.86 -3.81
N ALA A 438 20.39 -14.90 -3.01
CA ALA A 438 20.94 -13.54 -2.96
C ALA A 438 22.40 -13.55 -2.50
N LEU A 439 22.74 -14.38 -1.51
CA LEU A 439 24.13 -14.61 -1.07
C LEU A 439 25.01 -15.03 -2.26
N VAL A 440 24.65 -16.14 -2.93
CA VAL A 440 25.46 -16.73 -4.01
C VAL A 440 25.48 -15.84 -5.25
N HIS A 441 24.35 -15.21 -5.60
CA HIS A 441 24.27 -14.29 -6.72
C HIS A 441 25.21 -13.08 -6.51
N LEU A 442 25.22 -12.49 -5.31
CA LEU A 442 26.11 -11.39 -4.97
C LEU A 442 27.60 -11.82 -5.03
N PHE A 443 27.96 -12.99 -4.51
CA PHE A 443 29.34 -13.51 -4.59
C PHE A 443 29.81 -13.84 -6.02
N LEU A 444 28.91 -14.27 -6.91
CA LEU A 444 29.23 -14.64 -8.29
C LEU A 444 29.24 -13.46 -9.26
N TRP A 445 28.29 -12.53 -9.11
CA TRP A 445 28.04 -11.43 -10.06
C TRP A 445 28.57 -10.08 -9.58
N CYS A 446 28.53 -9.81 -8.27
CA CYS A 446 28.96 -8.55 -7.66
C CYS A 446 30.22 -8.75 -6.78
N ARG A 447 31.18 -9.52 -7.30
CA ARG A 447 32.33 -10.00 -6.53
C ARG A 447 33.22 -8.85 -6.04
N ASP A 448 33.33 -7.77 -6.80
CA ASP A 448 34.24 -6.66 -6.47
C ASP A 448 33.60 -5.71 -5.46
N GLU A 449 32.30 -5.46 -5.58
CA GLU A 449 31.46 -4.79 -4.59
C GLU A 449 31.51 -5.54 -3.25
N VAL A 450 31.46 -6.87 -3.27
CA VAL A 450 31.62 -7.72 -2.07
C VAL A 450 33.02 -7.61 -1.46
N LYS A 451 34.10 -7.59 -2.25
CA LYS A 451 35.46 -7.37 -1.71
C LYS A 451 35.56 -6.03 -1.00
N VAL A 452 35.03 -4.96 -1.60
CA VAL A 452 34.94 -3.63 -0.98
C VAL A 452 34.08 -3.71 0.30
N ALA A 453 32.95 -4.42 0.25
CA ALA A 453 32.04 -4.55 1.37
C ALA A 453 32.65 -5.24 2.59
N PHE A 454 33.40 -6.32 2.42
CA PHE A 454 34.05 -7.05 3.51
C PHE A 454 35.48 -6.57 3.83
N SER A 455 35.98 -5.53 3.15
CA SER A 455 37.35 -5.01 3.32
C SER A 455 37.68 -4.50 4.74
N PHE A 456 36.66 -4.23 5.58
CA PHE A 456 36.82 -3.85 6.98
C PHE A 456 37.05 -5.04 7.93
N LEU A 457 36.69 -6.27 7.51
CA LEU A 457 36.88 -7.53 8.23
C LEU A 457 38.23 -8.21 7.94
N ASP A 458 39.07 -7.61 7.07
CA ASP A 458 40.39 -8.15 6.74
C ASP A 458 41.24 -8.35 8.02
N PRO A 459 41.59 -9.61 8.38
CA PRO A 459 42.30 -9.92 9.61
C PRO A 459 43.63 -9.18 9.75
N ARG A 460 44.28 -8.81 8.64
CA ARG A 460 45.56 -8.07 8.66
C ARG A 460 45.35 -6.64 9.15
N LYS A 461 44.27 -5.99 8.67
CA LYS A 461 43.88 -4.62 9.06
C LYS A 461 43.38 -4.60 10.51
N LEU A 462 42.59 -5.60 10.90
CA LEU A 462 42.08 -5.75 12.28
C LEU A 462 43.22 -6.00 13.28
N TYR A 463 44.16 -6.89 12.97
CA TYR A 463 45.33 -7.18 13.81
C TYR A 463 46.22 -5.95 14.03
N HIS A 464 46.47 -5.15 13.00
CA HIS A 464 47.20 -3.88 13.15
C HIS A 464 46.42 -2.80 13.91
N SER A 465 45.08 -2.82 13.86
CA SER A 465 44.23 -1.92 14.64
C SER A 465 44.23 -2.26 16.14
N ILE A 466 44.30 -3.55 16.48
CA ILE A 466 44.27 -4.04 17.88
C ILE A 466 45.66 -4.01 18.54
N ARG A 467 46.74 -4.26 17.79
CA ARG A 467 48.11 -4.40 18.35
C ARG A 467 48.76 -3.10 18.86
N ASN A 468 48.22 -1.92 18.52
CA ASN A 468 48.84 -0.61 18.81
C ASN A 468 47.99 0.30 19.73
N LEU A 469 47.78 -0.13 20.98
CA LEU A 469 47.22 0.66 22.09
C LEU A 469 48.07 0.40 23.36
N PRO A 470 48.30 1.37 24.28
CA PRO A 470 48.03 2.82 24.25
C PRO A 470 49.21 3.58 23.59
N VAL A 471 49.38 4.91 23.58
CA VAL A 471 48.59 6.07 24.10
C VAL A 471 47.84 6.80 22.98
N THR A 472 48.11 6.46 21.72
CA THR A 472 47.48 6.99 20.50
C THR A 472 46.00 6.64 20.32
N ALA A 473 45.29 6.26 21.39
CA ALA A 473 43.82 6.25 21.44
C ALA A 473 43.22 7.63 21.11
N ARG A 474 44.00 8.73 21.24
CA ARG A 474 43.60 10.06 20.75
C ARG A 474 43.77 10.25 19.22
N ARG A 475 44.46 9.35 18.52
CA ARG A 475 44.71 9.39 17.06
C ARG A 475 43.97 8.31 16.26
N ALA A 476 43.54 7.21 16.89
CA ALA A 476 42.58 6.28 16.27
C ALA A 476 41.23 6.95 15.92
N PHE A 477 40.94 8.10 16.53
CA PHE A 477 39.71 8.87 16.35
C PHE A 477 39.93 10.29 15.76
N THR A 478 41.13 10.62 15.27
CA THR A 478 41.34 11.88 14.52
C THR A 478 40.91 11.72 13.06
N PRO A 479 39.92 12.49 12.57
CA PRO A 479 39.50 12.43 11.17
C PRO A 479 40.51 13.18 10.30
N GLY A 480 41.22 12.46 9.41
CA GLY A 480 42.15 13.10 8.47
C GLY A 480 43.08 12.18 7.68
N ALA A 481 43.30 10.94 8.11
CA ALA A 481 44.25 10.04 7.45
C ALA A 481 43.65 8.65 7.14
N ARG A 482 43.16 8.47 5.91
CA ARG A 482 43.09 7.18 5.20
C ARG A 482 43.35 7.48 3.73
N GLY A 483 44.58 7.23 3.28
CA GLY A 483 45.08 7.53 1.95
C GLY A 483 44.73 6.47 0.90
N ASP A 484 43.59 5.80 1.07
CA ASP A 484 43.17 4.64 0.26
C ASP A 484 42.15 5.05 -0.83
N ASP A 485 41.74 6.33 -0.87
CA ASP A 485 40.67 6.86 -1.73
C ASP A 485 41.10 7.07 -3.22
N GLU A 486 42.34 6.75 -3.60
CA GLU A 486 42.81 6.81 -5.01
C GLU A 486 42.57 5.53 -5.81
N GLU A 487 42.77 4.34 -5.20
CA GLU A 487 42.65 3.03 -5.87
C GLU A 487 41.23 2.74 -6.39
N TRP A 488 40.22 3.44 -5.86
CA TRP A 488 38.80 3.20 -6.13
C TRP A 488 38.07 4.42 -6.72
N LYS A 489 38.79 5.43 -7.26
CA LYS A 489 38.18 6.65 -7.82
C LYS A 489 37.08 6.34 -8.84
N ASP A 490 37.36 5.47 -9.81
CA ASP A 490 36.49 5.19 -10.96
C ASP A 490 35.25 4.34 -10.61
N HIS A 491 35.22 3.79 -9.38
CA HIS A 491 34.11 3.02 -8.83
C HIS A 491 33.15 3.89 -8.00
N TYR A 492 33.56 5.10 -7.61
CA TYR A 492 32.69 6.03 -6.89
C TYR A 492 31.73 6.77 -7.82
N ASP A 493 30.59 7.12 -7.26
CA ASP A 493 29.56 7.97 -7.85
C ASP A 493 30.09 9.40 -8.11
N PRO A 494 29.84 10.01 -9.29
CA PRO A 494 30.19 11.41 -9.57
C PRO A 494 29.70 12.40 -8.51
N HIS A 495 28.48 12.24 -7.98
CA HIS A 495 27.94 13.08 -6.91
C HIS A 495 28.73 12.95 -5.60
N TYR A 496 29.39 11.80 -5.37
CA TYR A 496 30.30 11.65 -4.22
C TYR A 496 31.57 12.51 -4.35
N ALA A 497 31.96 12.94 -5.57
CA ALA A 497 33.07 13.86 -5.76
C ALA A 497 32.75 15.25 -5.17
N PHE A 498 31.60 15.84 -5.51
CA PHE A 498 31.12 17.10 -4.92
C PHE A 498 30.97 17.00 -3.40
N MET A 499 30.52 15.85 -2.90
CA MET A 499 30.39 15.59 -1.46
C MET A 499 31.72 15.60 -0.68
N ARG A 500 32.88 15.61 -1.36
CA ARG A 500 34.21 15.78 -0.72
C ARG A 500 34.45 17.21 -0.24
N SER A 501 33.73 18.21 -0.75
CA SER A 501 33.79 19.59 -0.28
C SER A 501 33.27 19.75 1.16
N TYR A 502 32.32 18.91 1.56
CA TYR A 502 31.72 18.96 2.89
C TYR A 502 32.54 18.24 3.97
N LYS A 503 32.41 18.73 5.20
CA LYS A 503 32.94 18.04 6.38
C LYS A 503 32.25 16.69 6.55
N LYS A 504 32.94 15.61 6.18
CA LYS A 504 32.48 14.22 6.35
C LYS A 504 31.91 13.98 7.76
N CYS A 505 30.85 13.18 7.85
CA CYS A 505 30.29 12.71 9.12
C CYS A 505 31.21 11.62 9.70
N PRO A 506 31.71 11.72 10.94
CA PRO A 506 32.61 10.71 11.50
C PRO A 506 31.91 9.36 11.69
N ASP A 507 32.58 8.27 11.31
CA ASP A 507 32.03 6.91 11.46
C ASP A 507 31.71 6.57 12.94
N TRP A 508 32.44 7.16 13.89
CA TRP A 508 32.18 6.98 15.33
C TRP A 508 30.83 7.55 15.82
N TRP A 509 30.20 8.48 15.09
CA TRP A 509 28.84 8.94 15.45
C TRP A 509 27.85 7.77 15.33
N TYR A 510 27.94 7.03 14.23
CA TYR A 510 27.12 5.83 13.99
C TYR A 510 27.53 4.66 14.88
N GLY A 511 28.82 4.53 15.20
CA GLY A 511 29.31 3.59 16.22
C GLY A 511 28.72 3.85 17.62
N ILE A 512 28.60 5.10 18.05
CA ILE A 512 27.92 5.45 19.30
C ILE A 512 26.42 5.14 19.23
N VAL A 513 25.75 5.51 18.14
CA VAL A 513 24.33 5.19 17.94
C VAL A 513 24.09 3.67 17.99
N LEU A 514 24.98 2.86 17.40
CA LEU A 514 24.93 1.40 17.47
C LEU A 514 25.13 0.87 18.90
N ILE A 515 26.13 1.36 19.63
CA ILE A 515 26.38 0.91 21.01
C ILE A 515 25.24 1.31 21.94
N LEU A 516 24.74 2.56 21.85
CA LEU A 516 23.63 3.03 22.67
C LEU A 516 22.34 2.26 22.38
N SER A 517 22.03 2.00 21.10
CA SER A 517 20.83 1.22 20.73
C SER A 517 20.94 -0.25 21.18
N LEU A 518 22.12 -0.87 21.12
CA LEU A 518 22.35 -2.20 21.68
C LEU A 518 22.16 -2.24 23.20
N VAL A 519 22.69 -1.26 23.94
CA VAL A 519 22.54 -1.17 25.40
C VAL A 519 21.09 -0.92 25.80
N VAL A 520 20.39 0.02 25.14
CA VAL A 520 18.97 0.29 25.40
C VAL A 520 18.12 -0.92 25.04
N GLY A 521 18.38 -1.59 23.91
CA GLY A 521 17.69 -2.82 23.52
C GLY A 521 17.87 -3.94 24.54
N LEU A 522 19.09 -4.14 25.05
CA LEU A 522 19.37 -5.13 26.09
C LEU A 522 18.64 -4.81 27.42
N ILE A 523 18.50 -3.54 27.79
CA ILE A 523 17.70 -3.16 28.97
C ILE A 523 16.22 -3.42 28.71
N VAL A 524 15.73 -3.08 27.52
CA VAL A 524 14.32 -3.24 27.13
C VAL A 524 13.89 -4.71 27.09
N ILE A 525 14.68 -5.65 26.56
CA ILE A 525 14.28 -7.08 26.51
C ILE A 525 14.01 -7.68 27.90
N TYR A 526 14.72 -7.21 28.93
CA TYR A 526 14.50 -7.62 30.31
C TYR A 526 13.36 -6.85 30.96
N GLN A 527 13.33 -5.52 30.80
CA GLN A 527 12.29 -4.70 31.42
C GLN A 527 10.89 -4.89 30.81
N ALA A 528 10.84 -5.43 29.59
CA ALA A 528 9.62 -5.85 28.89
C ALA A 528 9.29 -7.34 29.08
N ASP A 529 9.99 -8.11 29.92
CA ASP A 529 9.77 -9.55 30.14
C ASP A 529 9.60 -10.35 28.83
N SER A 530 10.49 -10.11 27.86
CA SER A 530 10.35 -10.66 26.49
C SER A 530 10.61 -12.17 26.37
N THR A 531 11.01 -12.83 27.46
CA THR A 531 11.53 -14.21 27.52
C THR A 531 12.82 -14.48 26.72
N LEU A 532 13.33 -13.51 25.95
CA LEU A 532 14.57 -13.62 25.17
C LEU A 532 15.81 -13.37 26.05
N PRO A 533 16.81 -14.27 26.08
CA PRO A 533 18.03 -14.09 26.84
C PRO A 533 19.00 -13.12 26.14
N TRP A 534 19.89 -12.49 26.92
CA TRP A 534 20.90 -11.54 26.43
C TRP A 534 21.74 -12.07 25.24
N TRP A 535 22.09 -13.35 25.23
CA TRP A 535 22.89 -13.94 24.16
C TRP A 535 22.07 -14.12 22.87
N GLY A 536 20.77 -14.43 22.98
CA GLY A 536 19.86 -14.54 21.84
C GLY A 536 19.66 -13.19 21.14
N PHE A 537 19.58 -12.10 21.91
CA PHE A 537 19.59 -10.73 21.41
C PHE A 537 20.84 -10.42 20.57
N PHE A 538 22.05 -10.73 21.08
CA PHE A 538 23.28 -10.51 20.29
C PHE A 538 23.36 -11.36 19.03
N ILE A 539 22.82 -12.59 19.03
CA ILE A 539 22.71 -13.41 17.82
C ILE A 539 21.75 -12.76 16.81
N ALA A 540 20.57 -12.29 17.25
CA ALA A 540 19.63 -11.58 16.40
C ALA A 540 20.27 -10.35 15.72
N SER A 541 20.93 -9.49 16.51
CA SER A 541 21.66 -8.33 16.01
C SER A 541 22.78 -8.70 15.02
N LEU A 542 23.50 -9.80 15.26
CA LEU A 542 24.57 -10.27 14.36
C LEU A 542 24.02 -10.81 13.04
N VAL A 543 22.91 -11.56 13.08
CA VAL A 543 22.22 -12.05 11.86
C VAL A 543 21.73 -10.86 11.03
N GLY A 544 21.09 -9.86 11.66
CA GLY A 544 20.69 -8.62 11.00
C GLY A 544 21.88 -7.85 10.39
N TYR A 545 23.00 -7.77 11.12
CA TYR A 545 24.24 -7.12 10.67
C TYR A 545 24.85 -7.77 9.42
N VAL A 546 24.86 -9.10 9.33
CA VAL A 546 25.41 -9.80 8.15
C VAL A 546 24.46 -9.67 6.96
N LEU A 547 23.15 -9.78 7.17
CA LEU A 547 22.17 -9.77 6.09
C LEU A 547 21.94 -8.38 5.49
N ILE A 548 22.08 -7.29 6.27
CA ILE A 548 21.88 -5.93 5.74
C ILE A 548 22.93 -5.55 4.69
N VAL A 549 24.19 -6.00 4.86
CA VAL A 549 25.25 -5.79 3.85
C VAL A 549 24.79 -6.32 2.49
N LEU A 550 24.28 -7.54 2.50
CA LEU A 550 24.08 -8.35 1.31
C LEU A 550 22.78 -7.95 0.61
N LEU A 551 21.70 -7.81 1.39
CA LEU A 551 20.37 -7.50 0.88
C LEU A 551 20.13 -6.01 0.69
N GLY A 552 20.79 -5.16 1.48
CA GLY A 552 20.81 -3.72 1.27
C GLY A 552 21.58 -3.36 -0.01
N SER A 553 22.72 -4.00 -0.28
CA SER A 553 23.41 -3.87 -1.56
C SER A 553 22.56 -4.38 -2.73
N MET A 554 21.91 -5.54 -2.60
CA MET A 554 20.99 -6.05 -3.63
C MET A 554 19.84 -5.06 -3.93
N GLN A 555 19.23 -4.47 -2.89
CA GLN A 555 18.18 -3.45 -3.07
C GLN A 555 18.73 -2.17 -3.71
N GLY A 556 19.92 -1.71 -3.34
CA GLY A 556 20.58 -0.53 -3.94
C GLY A 556 20.88 -0.69 -5.43
N ILE A 557 21.22 -1.90 -5.89
CA ILE A 557 21.48 -2.21 -7.31
C ILE A 557 20.18 -2.45 -8.08
N THR A 558 19.29 -3.31 -7.57
CA THR A 558 18.10 -3.78 -8.31
C THR A 558 16.86 -2.88 -8.16
N GLY A 559 16.82 -2.05 -7.11
CA GLY A 559 15.63 -1.36 -6.65
C GLY A 559 14.63 -2.23 -5.87
N VAL A 560 14.81 -3.56 -5.82
CA VAL A 560 13.81 -4.49 -5.26
C VAL A 560 13.93 -4.60 -3.73
N PRO A 561 12.84 -4.40 -2.96
CA PRO A 561 12.85 -4.57 -1.52
C PRO A 561 12.72 -6.04 -1.10
N PHE A 562 13.84 -6.67 -0.73
CA PHE A 562 13.84 -8.04 -0.20
C PHE A 562 13.42 -8.09 1.28
N THR A 563 12.51 -9.01 1.61
CA THR A 563 12.03 -9.35 2.97
C THR A 563 12.74 -10.59 3.50
N ILE A 564 13.03 -10.64 4.82
CA ILE A 564 13.71 -11.79 5.45
C ILE A 564 13.09 -12.29 6.75
N GLN A 565 11.94 -11.77 7.12
CA GLN A 565 11.31 -11.99 8.42
C GLN A 565 11.15 -13.49 8.76
N SER A 566 10.79 -14.31 7.77
CA SER A 566 10.67 -15.77 7.91
C SER A 566 11.95 -16.46 8.37
N ILE A 567 13.12 -16.15 7.76
CA ILE A 567 14.40 -16.75 8.18
C ILE A 567 14.77 -16.30 9.58
N VAL A 568 14.60 -15.01 9.91
CA VAL A 568 14.96 -14.49 11.24
C VAL A 568 14.09 -15.15 12.31
N GLN A 569 12.77 -15.26 12.08
CA GLN A 569 11.84 -15.97 12.96
C GLN A 569 12.13 -17.49 13.04
N MET A 570 12.53 -18.12 11.94
CA MET A 570 12.88 -19.54 11.92
C MET A 570 14.15 -19.82 12.74
N ILE A 571 15.18 -18.97 12.60
CA ILE A 571 16.41 -19.04 13.42
C ILE A 571 16.08 -18.81 14.90
N GLY A 572 15.30 -17.77 15.22
CA GLY A 572 14.88 -17.48 16.60
C GLY A 572 14.10 -18.63 17.24
N GLY A 573 13.15 -19.20 16.50
CA GLY A 573 12.35 -20.35 16.91
C GLY A 573 13.17 -21.61 17.20
N TYR A 574 14.10 -21.97 16.32
CA TYR A 574 14.99 -23.13 16.56
C TYR A 574 16.02 -22.90 17.67
N ILE A 575 16.39 -21.64 17.95
CA ILE A 575 17.26 -21.28 19.07
C ILE A 575 16.52 -21.37 20.41
N GLN A 576 15.25 -20.97 20.46
CA GLN A 576 14.44 -20.96 21.67
C GLN A 576 13.00 -21.43 21.41
N PRO A 577 12.78 -22.75 21.22
CA PRO A 577 11.47 -23.31 20.89
C PRO A 577 10.46 -23.12 22.04
N GLY A 578 9.18 -23.09 21.71
CA GLY A 578 8.07 -22.97 22.66
C GLY A 578 7.83 -21.56 23.22
N ASN A 579 8.55 -20.53 22.75
CA ASN A 579 8.47 -19.16 23.26
C ASN A 579 8.12 -18.16 22.13
N PRO A 580 6.82 -17.98 21.77
CA PRO A 580 6.39 -17.05 20.72
C PRO A 580 6.87 -15.61 20.94
N VAL A 581 6.82 -15.12 22.18
CA VAL A 581 7.23 -13.74 22.53
C VAL A 581 8.73 -13.54 22.29
N ALA A 582 9.59 -14.47 22.72
CA ALA A 582 11.03 -14.40 22.43
C ALA A 582 11.30 -14.30 20.93
N ASN A 583 10.54 -15.04 20.11
CA ASN A 583 10.69 -15.01 18.66
C ASN A 583 10.27 -13.67 18.03
N MET A 584 9.23 -13.00 18.56
CA MET A 584 8.88 -11.64 18.14
C MET A 584 10.02 -10.65 18.40
N TYR A 585 10.62 -10.67 19.59
CA TYR A 585 11.75 -9.79 19.93
C TYR A 585 13.03 -10.16 19.16
N PHE A 586 13.27 -11.44 18.88
CA PHE A 586 14.35 -11.89 18.00
C PHE A 586 14.16 -11.34 16.56
N SER A 587 12.93 -11.42 16.03
CA SER A 587 12.55 -10.82 14.75
C SER A 587 12.72 -9.30 14.74
N LEU A 588 12.34 -8.59 15.80
CA LEU A 588 12.53 -7.14 15.90
C LEU A 588 14.01 -6.75 15.71
N TYR A 589 14.90 -7.34 16.48
CA TYR A 589 16.32 -6.97 16.45
C TYR A 589 17.09 -7.58 15.28
N GLY A 590 16.62 -8.69 14.68
CA GLY A 590 17.23 -9.27 13.47
C GLY A 590 16.70 -8.71 12.14
N TYR A 591 15.41 -8.36 12.04
CA TYR A 591 14.77 -7.93 10.79
C TYR A 591 14.43 -6.43 10.75
N ASN A 592 13.79 -5.85 11.77
CA ASN A 592 13.42 -4.42 11.72
C ASN A 592 14.68 -3.53 11.63
N ALA A 593 15.74 -3.86 12.37
CA ALA A 593 17.02 -3.15 12.25
C ALA A 593 17.60 -3.22 10.83
N LEU A 594 17.42 -4.34 10.11
CA LEU A 594 17.82 -4.43 8.70
C LEU A 594 16.96 -3.51 7.83
N LEU A 595 15.63 -3.57 7.96
CA LEU A 595 14.72 -2.72 7.19
C LEU A 595 15.05 -1.23 7.36
N GLN A 596 15.25 -0.80 8.60
CA GLN A 596 15.53 0.58 8.97
C GLN A 596 16.92 1.04 8.52
N GLY A 597 17.91 0.16 8.55
CA GLY A 597 19.22 0.46 7.97
C GLY A 597 19.20 0.57 6.44
N LYS A 598 18.37 -0.21 5.72
CA LYS A 598 18.16 -0.03 4.27
C LYS A 598 17.56 1.34 3.95
N LEU A 599 16.56 1.78 4.74
CA LEU A 599 15.93 3.10 4.62
C LEU A 599 16.93 4.23 4.92
N LEU A 600 17.79 4.09 5.95
CA LEU A 600 18.87 5.06 6.18
C LEU A 600 19.81 5.16 4.97
N ALA A 601 20.22 4.03 4.39
CA ALA A 601 21.12 4.03 3.23
C ALA A 601 20.48 4.68 2.00
N GLN A 602 19.18 4.46 1.80
CA GLN A 602 18.36 5.12 0.77
C GLN A 602 18.37 6.64 0.98
N ASP A 603 18.04 7.15 2.17
CA ASP A 603 18.06 8.59 2.49
C ASP A 603 19.48 9.18 2.41
N LEU A 604 20.54 8.43 2.75
CA LEU A 604 21.93 8.86 2.61
C LEU A 604 22.35 8.99 1.14
N LYS A 605 21.85 8.12 0.25
CA LYS A 605 22.06 8.23 -1.20
C LYS A 605 21.26 9.40 -1.78
N LEU A 606 20.01 9.58 -1.34
CA LEU A 606 19.15 10.72 -1.69
C LEU A 606 19.88 12.05 -1.39
N ALA A 607 20.48 12.16 -0.20
CA ALA A 607 21.30 13.29 0.22
C ALA A 607 22.60 13.48 -0.59
N GLN A 608 23.24 12.40 -1.03
CA GLN A 608 24.45 12.46 -1.87
C GLN A 608 24.15 13.08 -3.23
N TYR A 609 23.12 12.58 -3.91
CA TYR A 609 22.67 13.09 -5.20
C TYR A 609 22.25 14.57 -5.14
N GLY A 610 21.52 14.99 -4.09
CA GLY A 610 21.13 16.39 -3.89
C GLY A 610 22.15 17.25 -3.12
N HIS A 611 23.41 16.78 -3.01
CA HIS A 611 24.55 17.50 -2.43
C HIS A 611 24.31 18.10 -1.01
N LEU A 612 23.58 17.38 -0.15
CA LEU A 612 23.33 17.78 1.24
C LEU A 612 24.46 17.33 2.17
N ALA A 613 25.04 18.28 2.90
CA ALA A 613 26.18 18.05 3.80
C ALA A 613 25.97 16.85 4.77
N PRO A 614 26.86 15.83 4.81
CA PRO A 614 26.62 14.57 5.54
C PRO A 614 26.28 14.68 7.03
N ARG A 615 26.75 15.73 7.70
CA ARG A 615 26.45 15.99 9.13
C ARG A 615 25.04 16.53 9.34
N VAL A 616 24.53 17.29 8.37
CA VAL A 616 23.14 17.76 8.35
C VAL A 616 22.24 16.55 8.11
N THR A 617 22.54 15.72 7.11
CA THR A 617 21.80 14.49 6.82
C THR A 617 21.64 13.60 8.05
N PHE A 618 22.74 13.28 8.74
CA PHE A 618 22.69 12.52 10.00
C PHE A 618 21.77 13.18 11.04
N PHE A 619 21.91 14.49 11.26
CA PHE A 619 21.13 15.20 12.26
C PHE A 619 19.62 15.19 11.95
N VAL A 620 19.24 15.44 10.69
CA VAL A 620 17.82 15.49 10.31
C VAL A 620 17.18 14.10 10.30
N GLN A 621 17.90 13.04 9.89
CA GLN A 621 17.42 11.66 9.97
C GLN A 621 17.16 11.25 11.42
N MET A 622 18.14 11.45 12.31
CA MET A 622 18.01 11.11 13.73
C MET A 622 16.87 11.86 14.42
N LEU A 623 16.65 13.14 14.07
CA LEU A 623 15.55 13.95 14.60
C LEU A 623 14.18 13.51 14.06
N GLY A 624 14.09 13.26 12.74
CA GLY A 624 12.88 12.78 12.09
C GLY A 624 12.39 11.47 12.71
N THR A 625 13.27 10.47 12.82
CA THR A 625 12.95 9.18 13.45
C THR A 625 12.58 9.31 14.93
N LEU A 626 13.26 10.18 15.70
CA LEU A 626 12.91 10.42 17.11
C LEU A 626 11.47 10.94 17.26
N ILE A 627 11.07 11.88 16.39
CA ILE A 627 9.70 12.43 16.36
C ILE A 627 8.72 11.36 15.87
N GLY A 628 9.05 10.69 14.76
CA GLY A 628 8.24 9.62 14.16
C GLY A 628 7.90 8.53 15.15
N VAL A 629 8.87 8.06 15.96
CA VAL A 629 8.63 7.07 17.03
C VAL A 629 7.57 7.52 18.02
N VAL A 630 7.71 8.75 18.55
CA VAL A 630 6.83 9.24 19.61
C VAL A 630 5.39 9.34 19.11
N PHE A 631 5.18 9.91 17.92
CA PHE A 631 3.83 10.10 17.37
C PHE A 631 3.21 8.80 16.85
N ASN A 632 4.00 7.90 16.25
CA ASN A 632 3.54 6.55 15.90
C ASN A 632 3.08 5.79 17.15
N TYR A 633 3.85 5.81 18.24
CA TYR A 633 3.45 5.14 19.49
C TYR A 633 2.15 5.73 20.08
N ILE A 634 2.03 7.07 20.13
CA ILE A 634 0.83 7.75 20.63
C ILE A 634 -0.40 7.30 19.81
N MET A 635 -0.28 7.30 18.48
CA MET A 635 -1.38 6.94 17.59
C MET A 635 -1.75 5.45 17.72
N ALA A 636 -0.77 4.55 17.69
CA ALA A 636 -1.00 3.12 17.84
C ALA A 636 -1.61 2.75 19.19
N ASN A 637 -1.12 3.31 20.30
CA ASN A 637 -1.71 3.08 21.62
C ASN A 637 -3.14 3.64 21.73
N SER A 638 -3.47 4.71 21.01
CA SER A 638 -4.85 5.21 20.90
C SER A 638 -5.75 4.23 20.14
N ILE A 639 -5.36 3.83 18.92
CA ILE A 639 -6.13 2.93 18.06
C ILE A 639 -6.36 1.57 18.75
N VAL A 640 -5.31 0.93 19.28
CA VAL A 640 -5.42 -0.37 19.98
C VAL A 640 -6.26 -0.27 21.26
N THR A 641 -6.38 0.91 21.88
CA THR A 641 -7.30 1.11 23.02
C THR A 641 -8.74 1.24 22.57
N ASN A 642 -9.00 1.97 21.49
CA ASN A 642 -10.35 2.33 21.07
C ASN A 642 -11.01 1.31 20.13
N GLN A 643 -10.23 0.43 19.49
CA GLN A 643 -10.68 -0.52 18.46
C GLN A 643 -10.35 -1.98 18.79
N PHE A 644 -10.12 -2.29 20.07
CA PHE A 644 -9.59 -3.58 20.54
C PHE A 644 -10.32 -4.80 19.96
N GLU A 645 -11.65 -4.84 20.05
CA GLU A 645 -12.47 -5.95 19.54
C GLU A 645 -12.42 -6.08 18.00
N ILE A 646 -12.36 -4.95 17.29
CA ILE A 646 -12.27 -4.90 15.81
C ILE A 646 -10.89 -5.36 15.33
N LEU A 647 -9.82 -5.16 16.11
CA LEU A 647 -8.49 -5.68 15.78
C LEU A 647 -8.35 -7.19 16.03
N LEU A 648 -9.22 -7.77 16.87
CA LEU A 648 -9.31 -9.22 17.05
C LEU A 648 -10.23 -9.91 16.03
N SER A 649 -11.15 -9.19 15.39
CA SER A 649 -12.03 -9.78 14.37
C SER A 649 -11.28 -10.07 13.07
N VAL A 650 -11.66 -11.15 12.37
CA VAL A 650 -11.01 -11.60 11.12
C VAL A 650 -11.34 -10.67 9.96
N GLU A 651 -12.59 -10.22 9.89
CA GLU A 651 -13.10 -9.34 8.84
C GLU A 651 -12.67 -7.88 9.05
N GLY A 652 -12.43 -7.48 10.31
CA GLY A 652 -12.22 -6.08 10.68
C GLY A 652 -13.45 -5.23 10.38
N THR A 653 -13.20 -4.04 9.86
CA THR A 653 -14.20 -3.13 9.26
C THR A 653 -13.59 -2.49 8.01
N ASN A 654 -14.40 -1.80 7.21
CA ASN A 654 -13.91 -1.01 6.07
C ASN A 654 -12.90 0.09 6.46
N ILE A 655 -12.80 0.44 7.76
CA ILE A 655 -11.97 1.54 8.27
C ILE A 655 -10.75 1.03 9.06
N TRP A 656 -10.88 -0.07 9.81
CA TRP A 656 -9.84 -0.64 10.67
C TRP A 656 -9.75 -2.16 10.52
N SER A 657 -8.54 -2.72 10.49
CA SER A 657 -8.30 -4.17 10.47
C SER A 657 -7.11 -4.54 11.35
N GLY A 658 -7.22 -5.69 12.03
CA GLY A 658 -6.12 -6.28 12.78
C GLY A 658 -5.14 -7.12 11.96
N ASN A 659 -5.40 -7.36 10.67
CA ASN A 659 -4.77 -8.40 9.84
C ASN A 659 -3.24 -8.53 10.06
N GLN A 660 -2.50 -7.43 10.03
CA GLN A 660 -1.04 -7.42 10.24
C GLN A 660 -0.62 -7.95 11.62
N ALA A 661 -1.32 -7.56 12.69
CA ALA A 661 -1.09 -8.09 14.03
C ALA A 661 -1.46 -9.58 14.13
N GLN A 662 -2.53 -10.02 13.45
CA GLN A 662 -2.92 -11.43 13.42
C GLN A 662 -1.88 -12.28 12.66
N GLN A 663 -1.36 -11.78 11.54
CA GLN A 663 -0.31 -12.41 10.75
C GLN A 663 0.97 -12.59 11.59
N ILE A 664 1.40 -11.55 12.29
CA ILE A 664 2.63 -11.58 13.09
C ILE A 664 2.47 -12.51 14.30
N ASN A 665 1.31 -12.54 14.95
CA ASN A 665 1.04 -13.52 16.00
C ASN A 665 1.04 -14.95 15.44
N ALA A 666 0.40 -15.19 14.29
CA ALA A 666 0.40 -16.51 13.64
C ALA A 666 1.82 -16.99 13.29
N GLN A 667 2.68 -16.09 12.80
CA GLN A 667 4.11 -16.39 12.57
C GLN A 667 4.87 -16.63 13.89
N ALA A 668 4.61 -15.85 14.94
CA ALA A 668 5.24 -16.01 16.24
C ALA A 668 4.88 -17.35 16.90
N VAL A 669 3.60 -17.74 16.85
CA VAL A 669 3.09 -19.01 17.37
C VAL A 669 3.63 -20.20 16.57
N THR A 670 3.66 -20.12 15.24
CA THR A 670 4.15 -21.24 14.40
C THR A 670 5.68 -21.38 14.41
N PHE A 671 6.44 -20.32 14.13
CA PHE A 671 7.91 -20.39 14.14
C PHE A 671 8.49 -20.39 15.56
N GLY A 672 7.96 -19.61 16.48
CA GLY A 672 8.50 -19.50 17.85
C GLY A 672 7.94 -20.54 18.81
N GLY A 673 6.68 -20.92 18.63
CA GLY A 673 5.99 -21.90 19.47
C GLY A 673 6.17 -23.35 19.00
N LEU A 674 5.92 -23.61 17.70
CA LEU A 674 5.87 -24.95 17.10
C LEU A 674 6.92 -25.25 16.01
N PRO A 675 8.20 -24.77 16.11
CA PRO A 675 9.17 -24.93 15.03
C PRO A 675 9.47 -26.41 14.69
N HIS A 676 9.53 -27.26 15.71
CA HIS A 676 9.88 -28.67 15.53
C HIS A 676 8.72 -29.48 14.93
N GLN A 677 7.51 -29.23 15.39
CA GLN A 677 6.29 -29.94 15.00
C GLN A 677 5.88 -29.64 13.55
N LEU A 678 6.18 -28.43 13.06
CA LEU A 678 5.77 -27.97 11.73
C LEU A 678 6.88 -28.06 10.68
N PHE A 679 8.13 -27.72 11.04
CA PHE A 679 9.19 -27.46 10.05
C PHE A 679 10.42 -28.37 10.15
N SER A 680 10.55 -29.25 11.15
CA SER A 680 11.68 -30.20 11.19
C SER A 680 11.55 -31.29 10.11
N VAL A 681 12.66 -31.97 9.80
CA VAL A 681 12.67 -33.06 8.81
C VAL A 681 11.70 -34.17 9.24
N GLY A 682 10.81 -34.59 8.32
CA GLY A 682 9.70 -35.49 8.60
C GLY A 682 8.40 -34.81 9.05
N ALA A 683 8.37 -33.48 9.24
CA ALA A 683 7.16 -32.72 9.54
C ALA A 683 6.47 -32.21 8.25
N ARG A 684 5.20 -31.77 8.37
CA ARG A 684 4.33 -31.36 7.25
C ARG A 684 4.96 -30.29 6.34
N TYR A 685 5.77 -29.38 6.89
CA TYR A 685 6.38 -28.26 6.18
C TYR A 685 7.93 -28.32 6.19
N GLU A 686 8.52 -29.51 6.25
CA GLU A 686 9.99 -29.73 6.19
C GLU A 686 10.69 -29.01 5.01
N TRP A 687 9.98 -28.80 3.90
CA TRP A 687 10.52 -28.15 2.71
C TRP A 687 10.78 -26.65 2.91
N VAL A 688 10.17 -25.99 3.89
CA VAL A 688 10.37 -24.56 4.17
C VAL A 688 11.81 -24.23 4.61
N PRO A 689 12.44 -24.95 5.56
CA PRO A 689 13.87 -24.80 5.82
C PRO A 689 14.76 -25.46 4.75
N LEU A 690 14.41 -26.64 4.24
CA LEU A 690 15.23 -27.38 3.26
C LEU A 690 15.40 -26.62 1.94
N SER A 691 14.43 -25.77 1.56
CA SER A 691 14.49 -24.94 0.35
C SER A 691 15.72 -24.04 0.31
N MET A 692 16.23 -23.61 1.47
CA MET A 692 17.42 -22.75 1.57
C MET A 692 18.63 -23.38 0.87
N PHE A 693 18.78 -24.72 0.92
CA PHE A 693 19.82 -25.45 0.19
C PHE A 693 19.71 -25.26 -1.33
N PHE A 694 18.49 -25.41 -1.88
CA PHE A 694 18.22 -25.19 -3.30
C PHE A 694 18.38 -23.72 -3.69
N GLY A 695 18.12 -22.79 -2.77
CA GLY A 695 18.42 -21.36 -2.93
C GLY A 695 19.90 -21.10 -3.21
N PHE A 696 20.83 -21.72 -2.47
CA PHE A 696 22.27 -21.61 -2.75
C PHE A 696 22.64 -22.15 -4.15
N LEU A 697 21.95 -23.18 -4.63
CA LEU A 697 22.19 -23.76 -5.95
C LEU A 697 21.61 -22.92 -7.10
N ALA A 698 20.51 -22.20 -6.87
CA ALA A 698 19.72 -21.56 -7.93
C ALA A 698 20.52 -20.60 -8.86
N PRO A 699 21.45 -19.74 -8.40
CA PRO A 699 22.21 -18.86 -9.29
C PRO A 699 23.31 -19.58 -10.10
N ILE A 700 23.75 -20.76 -9.66
CA ILE A 700 24.94 -21.44 -10.22
C ILE A 700 24.72 -21.88 -11.69
N PRO A 701 23.59 -22.52 -12.07
CA PRO A 701 23.30 -22.84 -13.47
C PRO A 701 23.30 -21.62 -14.39
N PHE A 702 22.70 -20.50 -13.97
CA PHE A 702 22.66 -19.27 -14.78
C PHE A 702 24.05 -18.68 -14.99
N TRP A 703 24.89 -18.67 -13.96
CA TRP A 703 26.28 -18.22 -14.06
C TRP A 703 27.14 -19.12 -14.94
N LEU A 704 27.03 -20.46 -14.79
CA LEU A 704 27.71 -21.42 -15.66
C LEU A 704 27.26 -21.32 -17.11
N ALA A 705 25.95 -21.16 -17.35
CA ALA A 705 25.39 -20.97 -18.68
C ALA A 705 25.87 -19.65 -19.31
N HIS A 706 25.96 -18.55 -18.55
CA HIS A 706 26.55 -17.31 -19.05
C HIS A 706 28.03 -17.49 -19.43
N ARG A 707 28.82 -18.13 -18.56
CA ARG A 707 30.25 -18.38 -18.83
C ARG A 707 30.48 -19.24 -20.08
N LYS A 708 29.55 -20.16 -20.37
CA LYS A 708 29.58 -20.99 -21.59
C LYS A 708 29.04 -20.26 -22.83
N TRP A 709 28.05 -19.38 -22.66
CA TRP A 709 27.38 -18.66 -23.73
C TRP A 709 27.19 -17.17 -23.37
N PRO A 710 28.25 -16.34 -23.45
CA PRO A 710 28.17 -14.95 -22.99
C PRO A 710 27.18 -14.09 -23.79
N LYS A 711 26.90 -14.45 -25.04
CA LYS A 711 25.94 -13.76 -25.92
C LYS A 711 24.46 -13.95 -25.55
N LEU A 712 24.12 -14.87 -24.62
CA LEU A 712 22.73 -15.15 -24.22
C LEU A 712 22.11 -14.09 -23.29
N GLY A 713 22.87 -13.08 -22.84
CA GLY A 713 22.33 -11.96 -22.06
C GLY A 713 21.89 -12.30 -20.63
N LEU A 714 22.28 -13.47 -20.10
CA LEU A 714 21.91 -13.94 -18.75
C LEU A 714 22.34 -13.01 -17.60
N ASN A 715 23.23 -12.04 -17.85
CA ASN A 715 23.67 -11.01 -16.88
C ASN A 715 22.54 -10.07 -16.47
N TYR A 716 21.51 -9.94 -17.32
CA TYR A 716 20.31 -9.16 -17.00
C TYR A 716 19.28 -9.95 -16.18
N VAL A 717 19.53 -11.23 -15.89
CA VAL A 717 18.60 -12.12 -15.16
C VAL A 717 19.07 -12.25 -13.70
N ASN A 718 18.31 -11.67 -12.79
CA ASN A 718 18.59 -11.71 -11.36
C ASN A 718 17.81 -12.84 -10.69
N THR A 719 18.46 -13.99 -10.47
CA THR A 719 17.84 -15.20 -9.88
C THR A 719 17.18 -14.95 -8.51
N PRO A 720 17.79 -14.18 -7.58
CA PRO A 720 17.12 -13.76 -6.34
C PRO A 720 15.79 -13.01 -6.57
N VAL A 721 15.76 -12.04 -7.49
CA VAL A 721 14.52 -11.33 -7.84
C VAL A 721 13.46 -12.29 -8.39
N ILE A 722 13.84 -13.24 -9.25
CA ILE A 722 12.91 -14.28 -9.73
C ILE A 722 12.33 -15.06 -8.55
N LEU A 723 13.17 -15.56 -7.64
CA LEU A 723 12.73 -16.35 -6.49
C LEU A 723 11.82 -15.56 -5.54
N PHE A 724 12.06 -14.27 -5.34
CA PHE A 724 11.17 -13.41 -4.57
C PHE A 724 9.82 -13.21 -5.27
N TYR A 725 9.81 -12.97 -6.59
CA TYR A 725 8.57 -12.74 -7.33
C TYR A 725 7.80 -14.03 -7.65
N LEU A 726 8.41 -15.21 -7.51
CA LEU A 726 7.74 -16.52 -7.56
C LEU A 726 6.74 -16.75 -6.41
N CYS A 727 6.71 -15.90 -5.37
CA CYS A 727 5.73 -15.97 -4.29
C CYS A 727 5.08 -14.62 -3.92
N TYR A 728 5.24 -13.59 -4.77
CA TYR A 728 4.73 -12.24 -4.50
C TYR A 728 3.20 -12.22 -4.32
N LEU A 729 2.48 -13.09 -5.04
CA LEU A 729 1.02 -13.10 -5.11
C LEU A 729 0.33 -13.85 -3.95
N ASN A 730 0.94 -13.89 -2.77
CA ASN A 730 0.41 -14.64 -1.63
C ASN A 730 -0.76 -13.97 -0.90
N VAL A 731 -0.97 -12.67 -1.10
CA VAL A 731 -1.99 -11.86 -0.42
C VAL A 731 -2.38 -10.66 -1.29
N GLY A 732 -3.50 -10.02 -0.94
CA GLY A 732 -3.81 -8.65 -1.37
C GLY A 732 -4.60 -8.57 -2.67
N ILE A 733 -4.60 -7.37 -3.24
CA ILE A 733 -5.25 -7.04 -4.52
C ILE A 733 -4.18 -7.18 -5.61
N ASN A 734 -4.39 -8.09 -6.56
CA ASN A 734 -3.40 -8.48 -7.58
C ASN A 734 -3.75 -7.97 -8.99
N SER A 735 -4.88 -7.28 -9.15
CA SER A 735 -5.39 -6.77 -10.44
C SER A 735 -4.45 -5.82 -11.20
N SER A 736 -3.46 -5.21 -10.53
CA SER A 736 -2.61 -4.16 -11.09
C SER A 736 -1.34 -4.63 -11.78
N LEU A 737 -0.95 -5.89 -11.59
CA LEU A 737 0.35 -6.45 -12.03
C LEU A 737 0.57 -6.31 -13.54
N MET A 738 -0.45 -6.60 -14.35
CA MET A 738 -0.33 -6.51 -15.81
C MET A 738 0.00 -5.08 -16.24
N MET A 739 -0.65 -4.09 -15.61
CA MET A 739 -0.45 -2.68 -15.93
C MET A 739 0.88 -2.15 -15.39
N PHE A 740 1.33 -2.61 -14.22
CA PHE A 740 2.70 -2.38 -13.72
C PHE A 740 3.75 -2.79 -14.76
N PHE A 741 3.66 -4.02 -15.29
CA PHE A 741 4.61 -4.49 -16.31
C PHE A 741 4.45 -3.78 -17.65
N ILE A 742 3.23 -3.50 -18.12
CA ILE A 742 3.00 -2.76 -19.37
C ILE A 742 3.65 -1.37 -19.30
N VAL A 743 3.41 -0.62 -18.22
CA VAL A 743 3.99 0.72 -18.02
C VAL A 743 5.51 0.63 -17.90
N GLY A 744 6.02 -0.31 -17.08
CA GLY A 744 7.45 -0.52 -16.87
C GLY A 744 8.20 -0.86 -18.15
N PHE A 745 7.75 -1.87 -18.92
CA PHE A 745 8.35 -2.23 -20.20
C PHE A 745 8.21 -1.13 -21.25
N THR A 746 7.07 -0.42 -21.31
CA THR A 746 6.92 0.70 -22.25
C THR A 746 7.94 1.80 -21.97
N SER A 747 8.14 2.18 -20.70
CA SER A 747 9.17 3.15 -20.33
C SER A 747 10.60 2.61 -20.57
N GLN A 748 10.94 1.50 -19.94
CA GLN A 748 12.33 1.03 -19.80
C GLN A 748 12.85 0.26 -21.03
N TRP A 749 11.98 -0.32 -21.85
CA TRP A 749 12.38 -1.02 -23.09
C TRP A 749 12.06 -0.21 -24.35
N PHE A 750 10.87 0.38 -24.46
CA PHE A 750 10.48 1.11 -25.68
C PHE A 750 10.98 2.56 -25.69
N ILE A 751 10.60 3.38 -24.70
CA ILE A 751 10.97 4.81 -24.66
C ILE A 751 12.49 4.96 -24.48
N ARG A 752 13.09 4.27 -23.51
CA ARG A 752 14.55 4.30 -23.25
C ARG A 752 15.41 3.91 -24.47
N LYS A 753 14.92 3.01 -25.33
CA LYS A 753 15.65 2.53 -26.52
C LYS A 753 15.42 3.39 -27.76
N ARG A 754 14.21 3.93 -27.95
CA ARG A 754 13.83 4.67 -29.16
C ARG A 754 13.93 6.19 -29.02
N TYR A 755 13.84 6.69 -27.79
CA TYR A 755 13.85 8.12 -27.45
C TYR A 755 14.65 8.37 -26.15
N PRO A 756 15.96 8.06 -26.10
CA PRO A 756 16.77 8.14 -24.88
C PRO A 756 16.78 9.54 -24.24
N ASN A 757 16.88 10.60 -25.04
CA ASN A 757 16.83 12.00 -24.56
C ASN A 757 15.48 12.36 -23.90
N LEU A 758 14.37 11.79 -24.41
CA LEU A 758 13.04 11.97 -23.82
C LEU A 758 12.91 11.19 -22.51
N PHE A 759 13.44 9.96 -22.48
CA PHE A 759 13.46 9.11 -21.28
C PHE A 759 14.19 9.81 -20.13
N VAL A 760 15.45 10.20 -20.32
CA VAL A 760 16.26 10.84 -19.27
C VAL A 760 15.61 12.13 -18.76
N ARG A 761 15.14 12.99 -19.68
CA ARG A 761 14.60 14.32 -19.33
C ARG A 761 13.23 14.31 -18.65
N TYR A 762 12.38 13.31 -18.92
CA TYR A 762 10.99 13.34 -18.45
C TYR A 762 10.53 12.10 -17.67
N ASN A 763 11.11 10.91 -17.85
CA ASN A 763 10.57 9.67 -17.27
C ASN A 763 10.49 9.72 -15.72
N TYR A 764 11.59 10.11 -15.08
CA TYR A 764 11.68 10.19 -13.62
C TYR A 764 10.81 11.32 -13.06
N LEU A 765 10.72 12.45 -13.78
CA LEU A 765 9.85 13.57 -13.43
C LEU A 765 8.36 13.23 -13.57
N VAL A 766 7.97 12.47 -14.60
CA VAL A 766 6.61 11.94 -14.78
C VAL A 766 6.27 10.94 -13.68
N SER A 767 7.21 10.07 -13.27
CA SER A 767 7.00 9.20 -12.11
C SER A 767 6.71 10.00 -10.84
N ALA A 768 7.49 11.04 -10.56
CA ALA A 768 7.24 11.90 -9.40
C ALA A 768 5.89 12.65 -9.51
N ALA A 769 5.49 13.08 -10.71
CA ALA A 769 4.20 13.71 -10.93
C ALA A 769 3.03 12.76 -10.67
N LEU A 770 3.13 11.50 -11.13
CA LEU A 770 2.13 10.45 -10.91
C LEU A 770 2.02 10.08 -9.43
N ASP A 771 3.13 9.67 -8.82
CA ASP A 771 3.18 9.26 -7.41
C ASP A 771 2.73 10.41 -6.47
N GLY A 772 3.17 11.64 -6.76
CA GLY A 772 2.81 12.83 -5.99
C GLY A 772 1.34 13.21 -6.12
N GLY A 773 0.80 13.29 -7.34
CA GLY A 773 -0.58 13.70 -7.58
C GLY A 773 -1.59 12.70 -7.02
N THR A 774 -1.33 11.40 -7.20
CA THR A 774 -2.13 10.33 -6.61
C THR A 774 -2.13 10.40 -5.08
N SER A 775 -0.96 10.54 -4.46
CA SER A 775 -0.85 10.63 -3.00
C SER A 775 -1.66 11.78 -2.40
N VAL A 776 -1.69 12.95 -3.04
CA VAL A 776 -2.48 14.09 -2.54
C VAL A 776 -3.98 13.79 -2.65
N MET A 777 -4.47 13.23 -3.75
CA MET A 777 -5.90 12.90 -3.88
C MET A 777 -6.31 11.76 -2.93
N VAL A 778 -5.54 10.67 -2.86
CA VAL A 778 -5.78 9.56 -1.93
C VAL A 778 -5.79 10.04 -0.48
N PHE A 779 -4.91 10.97 -0.10
CA PHE A 779 -4.94 11.61 1.23
C PHE A 779 -6.23 12.41 1.45
N ILE A 780 -6.63 13.28 0.51
CA ILE A 780 -7.86 14.08 0.63
C ILE A 780 -9.08 13.16 0.76
N LEU A 781 -9.21 12.16 -0.12
CA LEU A 781 -10.33 11.22 -0.08
C LEU A 781 -10.32 10.37 1.19
N SER A 782 -9.16 9.91 1.66
CA SER A 782 -9.05 9.18 2.93
C SER A 782 -9.70 9.95 4.09
N PHE A 783 -9.38 11.24 4.24
CA PHE A 783 -9.86 12.05 5.36
C PHE A 783 -11.25 12.64 5.17
N ALA A 784 -11.59 13.11 3.96
CA ALA A 784 -12.84 13.80 3.70
C ALA A 784 -14.01 12.88 3.34
N VAL A 785 -13.74 11.67 2.83
CA VAL A 785 -14.74 10.81 2.18
C VAL A 785 -14.69 9.36 2.67
N LEU A 786 -13.52 8.72 2.70
CA LEU A 786 -13.35 7.29 3.01
C LEU A 786 -13.21 6.99 4.52
N GLY A 787 -13.65 7.92 5.38
CA GLY A 787 -13.82 7.70 6.80
C GLY A 787 -12.55 7.59 7.65
N ALA A 788 -11.43 8.23 7.27
CA ALA A 788 -10.26 8.30 8.16
C ALA A 788 -10.40 9.32 9.31
N ALA A 789 -11.33 10.28 9.21
CA ALA A 789 -11.65 11.26 10.25
C ALA A 789 -13.15 11.39 10.57
N GLY A 790 -13.98 10.46 10.09
CA GLY A 790 -15.43 10.48 10.27
C GLY A 790 -16.09 9.23 9.68
N ALA A 791 -17.41 9.26 9.47
CA ALA A 791 -18.10 8.21 8.72
C ALA A 791 -17.68 8.21 7.24
N ALA A 792 -17.65 7.04 6.61
CA ALA A 792 -17.40 6.95 5.18
C ALA A 792 -18.63 7.42 4.38
N VAL A 793 -18.44 8.36 3.45
CA VAL A 793 -19.47 8.89 2.56
C VAL A 793 -19.42 8.11 1.25
N ALA A 794 -20.39 7.21 1.06
CA ALA A 794 -20.57 6.54 -0.22
C ALA A 794 -20.80 7.59 -1.33
N PHE A 795 -20.30 7.32 -2.54
CA PHE A 795 -20.63 8.16 -3.68
C PHE A 795 -22.16 8.16 -3.88
N PRO A 796 -22.84 9.32 -4.00
CA PRO A 796 -24.28 9.39 -4.07
C PRO A 796 -24.78 8.86 -5.43
N MET A 797 -24.94 7.54 -5.48
CA MET A 797 -25.83 6.88 -6.42
C MET A 797 -27.26 7.31 -6.06
N GLY A 798 -28.04 7.81 -7.02
CA GLY A 798 -29.42 8.29 -6.77
C GLY A 798 -30.36 7.24 -6.14
N ALA A 799 -29.95 5.97 -6.14
CA ALA A 799 -30.62 4.85 -5.50
C ALA A 799 -30.74 4.95 -3.97
N ASP A 800 -29.89 5.72 -3.25
CA ASP A 800 -30.02 5.81 -1.78
C ASP A 800 -31.15 6.75 -1.34
N GLU A 801 -31.33 7.87 -2.05
CA GLU A 801 -32.50 8.75 -1.89
C GLU A 801 -33.80 8.03 -2.34
N GLU A 802 -33.74 7.27 -3.45
CA GLU A 802 -34.86 6.45 -3.91
C GLU A 802 -35.20 5.35 -2.88
N GLY A 803 -34.19 4.66 -2.33
CA GLY A 803 -34.36 3.63 -1.30
C GLY A 803 -34.95 4.17 0.00
N LYS A 804 -34.58 5.38 0.43
CA LYS A 804 -35.22 6.08 1.55
C LYS A 804 -36.68 6.43 1.25
N ALA A 805 -36.98 6.87 0.03
CA ALA A 805 -38.35 7.18 -0.38
C ALA A 805 -39.27 5.95 -0.35
N LEU A 806 -38.77 4.75 -0.67
CA LEU A 806 -39.53 3.49 -0.57
C LEU A 806 -40.06 3.19 0.85
N ALA A 807 -39.42 3.71 1.90
CA ALA A 807 -39.87 3.54 3.28
C ALA A 807 -41.01 4.50 3.68
N THR A 808 -41.44 5.39 2.79
CA THR A 808 -42.43 6.46 3.06
C THR A 808 -43.73 6.25 2.25
N PRO A 809 -44.92 6.50 2.83
CA PRO A 809 -46.18 6.30 2.12
C PRO A 809 -46.39 7.29 0.97
N GLU A 810 -45.73 8.46 0.97
CA GLU A 810 -45.85 9.47 -0.09
C GLU A 810 -45.42 8.92 -1.45
N PHE A 811 -44.29 8.20 -1.50
CA PHE A 811 -43.81 7.53 -2.71
C PHE A 811 -44.86 6.55 -3.27
N TRP A 812 -45.42 5.71 -2.40
CA TRP A 812 -46.39 4.70 -2.79
C TRP A 812 -47.73 5.30 -3.20
N ASN A 813 -48.22 6.33 -2.50
CA ASN A 813 -49.42 7.08 -2.90
C ASN A 813 -49.25 7.65 -4.32
N THR A 814 -48.16 8.38 -4.59
CA THR A 814 -47.84 8.93 -5.92
C THR A 814 -47.65 7.85 -7.00
N ARG A 815 -47.29 6.62 -6.61
CA ARG A 815 -47.20 5.46 -7.52
C ARG A 815 -48.59 4.91 -7.85
N TYR A 816 -49.42 4.66 -6.83
CA TYR A 816 -50.74 4.03 -7.00
C TYR A 816 -51.80 4.97 -7.59
N GLU A 817 -51.64 6.29 -7.43
CA GLU A 817 -52.42 7.30 -8.17
C GLU A 817 -52.32 7.17 -9.70
N LYS A 818 -51.26 6.52 -10.21
CA LYS A 818 -51.04 6.30 -11.65
C LYS A 818 -51.59 4.96 -12.15
N SER A 819 -52.25 4.18 -11.30
CA SER A 819 -52.82 2.88 -11.69
C SER A 819 -53.97 3.06 -12.69
N ASP A 820 -54.04 2.19 -13.71
CA ASP A 820 -55.09 2.24 -14.74
C ASP A 820 -56.48 1.75 -14.26
N GLY A 821 -56.59 1.39 -12.97
CA GLY A 821 -57.81 0.87 -12.36
C GLY A 821 -58.10 -0.62 -12.65
N SER A 822 -57.47 -1.21 -13.67
CA SER A 822 -57.77 -2.55 -14.19
C SER A 822 -56.67 -3.61 -13.93
N ASN A 823 -55.40 -3.23 -13.92
CA ASN A 823 -54.25 -4.13 -13.78
C ASN A 823 -53.43 -3.83 -12.50
N PRO A 824 -52.62 -4.78 -12.01
CA PRO A 824 -51.58 -4.49 -11.02
C PRO A 824 -50.52 -3.56 -11.64
N THR A 825 -50.17 -2.50 -10.92
CA THR A 825 -49.23 -1.46 -11.36
C THR A 825 -47.81 -2.04 -11.52
N HIS A 826 -47.44 -2.99 -10.65
CA HIS A 826 -46.27 -3.86 -10.83
C HIS A 826 -46.31 -5.05 -9.87
N GLU A 827 -46.15 -6.27 -10.36
CA GLU A 827 -46.10 -7.46 -9.51
C GLU A 827 -44.65 -7.76 -9.07
N TRP A 828 -44.32 -7.38 -7.83
CA TRP A 828 -42.95 -7.43 -7.32
C TRP A 828 -42.45 -8.86 -7.09
N PHE A 829 -41.16 -9.07 -7.41
CA PHE A 829 -40.36 -10.29 -7.23
C PHE A 829 -40.79 -11.51 -8.04
N ARG A 830 -42.03 -12.00 -7.89
CA ARG A 830 -42.60 -13.12 -8.66
C ARG A 830 -44.13 -13.04 -8.65
N SER A 831 -44.77 -13.54 -9.72
CA SER A 831 -46.22 -13.79 -9.77
C SER A 831 -46.61 -15.02 -8.95
N PHE A 832 -47.91 -15.19 -8.71
CA PHE A 832 -48.44 -16.35 -7.99
C PHE A 832 -48.02 -17.69 -8.62
N ASP A 833 -48.08 -17.83 -9.95
CA ASP A 833 -47.67 -19.05 -10.67
C ASP A 833 -46.20 -19.43 -10.40
N ALA A 834 -45.31 -18.44 -10.35
CA ALA A 834 -43.89 -18.68 -10.06
C ALA A 834 -43.63 -18.99 -8.57
N LEU A 835 -44.52 -18.55 -7.68
CA LEU A 835 -44.49 -18.90 -6.25
C LEU A 835 -45.33 -20.15 -5.91
N LYS A 836 -46.01 -20.75 -6.89
CA LYS A 836 -46.96 -21.84 -6.67
C LYS A 836 -46.33 -23.03 -5.95
N LEU A 837 -45.13 -23.46 -6.34
CA LEU A 837 -44.42 -24.56 -5.69
C LEU A 837 -44.08 -24.24 -4.21
N PHE A 838 -43.72 -22.99 -3.92
CA PHE A 838 -43.43 -22.51 -2.58
C PHE A 838 -44.71 -22.50 -1.71
N PHE A 839 -45.82 -21.98 -2.24
CA PHE A 839 -47.12 -22.04 -1.57
C PHE A 839 -47.64 -23.47 -1.40
N GLU A 840 -47.46 -24.35 -2.38
CA GLU A 840 -47.85 -25.77 -2.30
C GLU A 840 -47.17 -26.45 -1.11
N LYS A 841 -45.85 -26.24 -0.97
CA LYS A 841 -45.02 -26.81 0.07
C LYS A 841 -45.19 -26.16 1.46
N ARG A 842 -45.39 -24.83 1.52
CA ARG A 842 -45.28 -24.04 2.76
C ARG A 842 -46.60 -23.43 3.28
N LEU A 843 -47.66 -23.45 2.48
CA LEU A 843 -49.01 -22.99 2.85
C LEU A 843 -50.03 -24.12 2.69
N LEU A 844 -50.24 -24.59 1.46
CA LEU A 844 -51.32 -25.53 1.11
C LEU A 844 -51.18 -26.89 1.80
N ALA A 845 -49.97 -27.45 1.89
CA ALA A 845 -49.72 -28.72 2.57
C ALA A 845 -49.87 -28.64 4.11
N SER A 846 -49.56 -27.49 4.72
CA SER A 846 -49.55 -27.34 6.19
C SER A 846 -50.83 -26.73 6.78
N LYS A 847 -51.53 -25.90 6.00
CA LYS A 847 -52.74 -25.16 6.39
C LYS A 847 -53.74 -25.19 5.21
N PRO A 848 -54.36 -26.35 4.92
CA PRO A 848 -55.26 -26.49 3.77
C PRO A 848 -56.52 -25.63 3.93
N ALA A 849 -57.11 -25.18 2.82
CA ALA A 849 -58.21 -24.21 2.81
C ALA A 849 -59.44 -24.62 3.65
N ASN A 850 -59.68 -25.92 3.84
CA ASN A 850 -60.77 -26.44 4.68
C ASN A 850 -60.59 -26.18 6.19
N THR A 851 -59.39 -25.85 6.67
CA THR A 851 -59.18 -25.38 8.05
C THR A 851 -59.43 -23.87 8.21
N ASN A 852 -59.79 -23.18 7.12
CA ASN A 852 -60.02 -21.73 7.05
C ASN A 852 -58.94 -20.90 7.79
N PRO A 853 -57.65 -21.09 7.47
CA PRO A 853 -56.56 -20.39 8.16
C PRO A 853 -56.61 -18.90 7.87
N ARG A 854 -56.33 -18.07 8.90
CA ARG A 854 -56.33 -16.62 8.74
C ARG A 854 -54.97 -16.15 8.21
N ILE A 855 -54.96 -15.62 7.00
CA ILE A 855 -53.76 -15.16 6.29
C ILE A 855 -53.67 -13.63 6.37
N LEU A 856 -52.52 -13.11 6.82
CA LEU A 856 -52.17 -11.69 6.82
C LEU A 856 -51.21 -11.40 5.67
N HIS A 857 -51.60 -10.56 4.72
CA HIS A 857 -50.72 -10.03 3.69
C HIS A 857 -50.14 -8.69 4.15
N LEU A 858 -48.84 -8.66 4.39
CA LEU A 858 -48.07 -7.50 4.82
C LEU A 858 -47.68 -6.69 3.59
N GLY A 859 -47.95 -5.38 3.58
CA GLY A 859 -47.71 -4.46 2.46
C GLY A 859 -48.20 -5.01 1.13
N SER A 860 -49.49 -5.36 1.10
CA SER A 860 -50.11 -6.10 0.00
C SER A 860 -50.08 -5.39 -1.36
N GLY A 861 -49.93 -4.06 -1.37
CA GLY A 861 -49.99 -3.24 -2.58
C GLY A 861 -51.23 -3.54 -3.42
N ASP A 862 -51.05 -3.61 -4.74
CA ASP A 862 -52.06 -4.04 -5.71
C ASP A 862 -51.77 -5.44 -6.32
N SER A 863 -51.08 -6.31 -5.57
CA SER A 863 -50.71 -7.67 -5.98
C SER A 863 -51.91 -8.58 -6.25
N THR A 864 -51.78 -9.55 -7.16
CA THR A 864 -52.84 -10.52 -7.48
C THR A 864 -52.98 -11.64 -6.45
N ILE A 865 -51.94 -11.92 -5.67
CA ILE A 865 -51.84 -13.10 -4.79
C ILE A 865 -53.07 -13.29 -3.86
N PRO A 866 -53.67 -12.25 -3.24
CA PRO A 866 -54.89 -12.43 -2.44
C PRO A 866 -56.08 -12.98 -3.24
N PHE A 867 -56.24 -12.55 -4.51
CA PHE A 867 -57.27 -13.08 -5.41
C PHE A 867 -56.96 -14.51 -5.85
N ASP A 868 -55.70 -14.79 -6.16
CA ASP A 868 -55.26 -16.14 -6.54
C ASP A 868 -55.52 -17.14 -5.40
N LEU A 869 -55.20 -16.79 -4.16
CA LEU A 869 -55.54 -17.60 -2.97
C LEU A 869 -57.05 -17.70 -2.72
N SER A 870 -57.83 -16.64 -3.01
CA SER A 870 -59.30 -16.69 -2.91
C SER A 870 -59.90 -17.67 -3.92
N SER A 871 -59.31 -17.80 -5.12
CA SER A 871 -59.69 -18.80 -6.12
C SER A 871 -59.43 -20.23 -5.65
N LEU A 872 -58.42 -20.43 -4.80
CA LEU A 872 -58.11 -21.69 -4.10
C LEU A 872 -58.91 -21.87 -2.79
N ASN A 873 -60.01 -21.11 -2.63
CA ASN A 873 -60.95 -21.16 -1.52
C ASN A 873 -60.38 -20.71 -0.14
N TYR A 874 -59.30 -19.92 -0.11
CA TYR A 874 -58.87 -19.23 1.11
C TYR A 874 -59.71 -17.96 1.33
N LYS A 875 -60.72 -18.07 2.19
CA LYS A 875 -61.73 -17.02 2.43
C LYS A 875 -61.56 -16.24 3.74
N SER A 876 -60.40 -16.34 4.39
CA SER A 876 -60.03 -15.55 5.57
C SER A 876 -58.68 -14.85 5.35
N GLN A 877 -58.70 -13.81 4.52
CA GLN A 877 -57.51 -13.04 4.16
C GLN A 877 -57.63 -11.59 4.62
N PHE A 878 -56.56 -11.07 5.21
CA PHE A 878 -56.49 -9.72 5.74
C PHE A 878 -55.26 -9.03 5.11
N CYS A 879 -55.49 -8.01 4.29
CA CYS A 879 -54.47 -7.31 3.52
C CYS A 879 -54.23 -5.93 4.13
N VAL A 880 -52.97 -5.63 4.50
CA VAL A 880 -52.58 -4.35 5.08
C VAL A 880 -51.57 -3.62 4.21
N ASP A 881 -51.75 -2.31 4.12
CA ASP A 881 -50.81 -1.40 3.46
C ASP A 881 -50.87 0.00 4.10
N PHE A 882 -49.72 0.68 4.15
CA PHE A 882 -49.62 2.05 4.66
C PHE A 882 -50.06 3.13 3.64
N SER A 883 -50.22 2.76 2.36
CA SER A 883 -50.79 3.61 1.32
C SER A 883 -52.32 3.57 1.38
N GLN A 884 -52.94 4.67 1.80
CA GLN A 884 -54.40 4.80 1.77
C GLN A 884 -54.95 4.67 0.33
N VAL A 885 -54.21 5.19 -0.66
CA VAL A 885 -54.58 5.15 -2.08
C VAL A 885 -54.76 3.72 -2.58
N VAL A 886 -53.82 2.82 -2.26
CA VAL A 886 -53.92 1.42 -2.72
C VAL A 886 -55.00 0.65 -1.98
N ILE A 887 -55.20 0.91 -0.69
CA ILE A 887 -56.28 0.27 0.09
C ILE A 887 -57.66 0.62 -0.47
N ASP A 888 -57.91 1.89 -0.82
CA ASP A 888 -59.21 2.27 -1.37
C ASP A 888 -59.38 1.77 -2.82
N LEU A 889 -58.32 1.78 -3.64
CA LEU A 889 -58.31 1.13 -4.95
C LEU A 889 -58.67 -0.37 -4.84
N MET A 890 -58.00 -1.11 -3.98
CA MET A 890 -58.20 -2.56 -3.86
C MET A 890 -59.56 -2.93 -3.25
N LYS A 891 -60.12 -2.10 -2.35
CA LYS A 891 -61.52 -2.24 -1.92
C LYS A 891 -62.50 -2.15 -3.09
N THR A 892 -62.29 -1.23 -4.04
CA THR A 892 -63.17 -1.13 -5.22
C THR A 892 -63.00 -2.28 -6.22
N ARG A 893 -61.80 -2.87 -6.31
CA ARG A 893 -61.52 -4.04 -7.16
C ARG A 893 -62.02 -5.37 -6.58
N THR A 894 -62.31 -5.43 -5.28
CA THR A 894 -62.51 -6.71 -4.57
C THR A 894 -63.96 -7.20 -4.63
N PRO A 895 -64.24 -8.41 -5.16
CA PRO A 895 -65.57 -9.02 -5.11
C PRO A 895 -66.04 -9.28 -3.67
N ALA A 896 -67.33 -9.08 -3.40
CA ALA A 896 -67.91 -9.21 -2.07
C ALA A 896 -67.85 -10.63 -1.47
N ASP A 897 -67.69 -11.66 -2.31
CA ASP A 897 -67.57 -13.08 -1.95
C ASP A 897 -66.10 -13.58 -1.93
N SER A 898 -65.13 -12.69 -2.08
CA SER A 898 -63.70 -13.02 -2.09
C SER A 898 -63.15 -13.47 -0.73
N GLY A 899 -63.73 -13.02 0.38
CA GLY A 899 -63.18 -13.27 1.72
C GLY A 899 -61.85 -12.53 1.99
N ILE A 900 -61.61 -11.42 1.29
CA ILE A 900 -60.44 -10.55 1.43
C ILE A 900 -60.87 -9.24 2.10
N GLU A 901 -60.30 -8.93 3.27
CA GLU A 901 -60.47 -7.66 3.97
C GLU A 901 -59.24 -6.77 3.71
N TRP A 902 -59.45 -5.53 3.27
CA TRP A 902 -58.38 -4.56 3.00
C TRP A 902 -58.39 -3.43 4.03
N LYS A 903 -57.24 -3.19 4.68
CA LYS A 903 -57.14 -2.21 5.76
C LYS A 903 -55.89 -1.36 5.68
N TRP A 904 -56.05 -0.07 5.95
CA TRP A 904 -54.93 0.85 6.07
C TRP A 904 -54.27 0.66 7.43
N ALA A 905 -53.00 0.22 7.42
CA ALA A 905 -52.20 0.00 8.62
C ALA A 905 -50.70 0.00 8.29
N ASP A 906 -49.88 0.43 9.25
CA ASP A 906 -48.42 0.30 9.18
C ASP A 906 -48.01 -1.07 9.73
N VAL A 907 -47.26 -1.85 8.95
CA VAL A 907 -46.77 -3.18 9.36
C VAL A 907 -45.83 -3.14 10.57
N ARG A 908 -45.27 -1.97 10.92
CA ARG A 908 -44.45 -1.72 12.12
C ARG A 908 -45.28 -1.40 13.38
N ASN A 909 -46.61 -1.30 13.27
CA ASN A 909 -47.55 -1.12 14.38
C ASN A 909 -49.00 -1.44 13.94
N MET A 910 -49.48 -2.65 14.20
CA MET A 910 -50.79 -3.16 13.78
C MET A 910 -51.74 -3.38 14.99
N PRO A 911 -52.08 -2.34 15.78
CA PRO A 911 -52.81 -2.49 17.05
C PRO A 911 -54.23 -3.04 16.88
N GLU A 912 -54.79 -2.93 15.67
CA GLU A 912 -56.10 -3.43 15.31
C GLU A 912 -56.14 -4.94 15.07
N ILE A 913 -54.98 -5.58 14.90
CA ILE A 913 -54.86 -7.03 14.79
C ILE A 913 -54.56 -7.60 16.19
N PRO A 914 -55.45 -8.42 16.78
CA PRO A 914 -55.22 -9.03 18.08
C PRO A 914 -53.98 -9.92 18.07
N SER A 915 -53.25 -9.93 19.17
CA SER A 915 -52.09 -10.82 19.35
C SER A 915 -52.49 -12.29 19.21
N SER A 916 -51.63 -13.10 18.61
CA SER A 916 -51.85 -14.55 18.39
C SER A 916 -53.16 -14.90 17.67
N SER A 917 -53.54 -14.10 16.67
CA SER A 917 -54.77 -14.29 15.88
C SER A 917 -54.56 -14.66 14.41
N ILE A 918 -53.33 -14.66 13.91
CA ILE A 918 -52.97 -14.98 12.52
C ILE A 918 -52.30 -16.36 12.43
N ASP A 919 -52.71 -17.18 11.45
CA ASP A 919 -52.11 -18.49 11.17
C ASP A 919 -50.89 -18.38 10.25
N VAL A 920 -50.96 -17.51 9.25
CA VAL A 920 -49.90 -17.28 8.26
C VAL A 920 -49.76 -15.80 7.99
N ALA A 921 -48.56 -15.26 8.14
CA ALA A 921 -48.20 -13.95 7.61
C ALA A 921 -47.43 -14.13 6.30
N PHE A 922 -47.70 -13.28 5.30
CA PHE A 922 -47.04 -13.31 4.01
C PHE A 922 -46.52 -11.91 3.65
N ASP A 923 -45.23 -11.82 3.29
CA ASP A 923 -44.57 -10.60 2.81
C ASP A 923 -43.88 -10.89 1.48
N LYS A 924 -44.07 -9.98 0.50
CA LYS A 924 -43.43 -10.03 -0.81
C LYS A 924 -42.85 -8.66 -1.18
N GLY A 925 -41.88 -8.21 -0.39
CA GLY A 925 -41.07 -7.03 -0.65
C GLY A 925 -41.39 -5.81 0.21
N THR A 926 -42.20 -5.96 1.24
CA THR A 926 -42.51 -4.87 2.17
C THR A 926 -41.33 -4.60 3.10
N LEU A 927 -40.72 -5.66 3.65
CA LEU A 927 -39.46 -5.53 4.39
C LEU A 927 -38.33 -4.97 3.51
N ASP A 928 -38.28 -5.35 2.23
CA ASP A 928 -37.28 -4.85 1.28
C ASP A 928 -37.39 -3.34 0.99
N ALA A 929 -38.61 -2.79 1.02
CA ALA A 929 -38.87 -1.35 0.86
C ALA A 929 -38.39 -0.52 2.07
N MET A 930 -38.16 -1.15 3.22
CA MET A 930 -37.64 -0.49 4.43
C MET A 930 -36.10 -0.56 4.55
N ILE A 931 -35.38 -1.12 3.56
CA ILE A 931 -33.92 -1.33 3.61
C ILE A 931 -33.20 -0.45 2.58
N HIS A 932 -32.56 0.61 3.07
CA HIS A 932 -31.66 1.52 2.32
C HIS A 932 -30.24 1.53 2.92
N GLY A 933 -29.33 2.35 2.38
CA GLY A 933 -27.95 2.41 2.84
C GLY A 933 -27.11 1.16 2.55
N SER A 934 -26.06 0.95 3.34
CA SER A 934 -25.10 -0.16 3.17
C SER A 934 -25.67 -1.49 3.70
N PRO A 935 -25.79 -2.55 2.89
CA PRO A 935 -26.23 -3.87 3.38
C PRO A 935 -25.29 -4.50 4.42
N TRP A 936 -24.02 -4.09 4.46
CA TRP A 936 -23.01 -4.55 5.41
C TRP A 936 -23.02 -3.79 6.73
N SER A 937 -23.63 -2.60 6.76
CA SER A 937 -23.75 -1.74 7.93
C SER A 937 -25.04 -0.93 7.79
N PRO A 938 -26.21 -1.55 8.02
CA PRO A 938 -27.49 -0.89 7.82
C PRO A 938 -27.62 0.36 8.73
N PRO A 939 -28.21 1.46 8.24
CA PRO A 939 -28.55 2.61 9.06
C PRO A 939 -29.42 2.26 10.28
N ASP A 940 -29.30 3.02 11.36
CA ASP A 940 -30.04 2.79 12.62
C ASP A 940 -31.57 2.74 12.40
N ASP A 941 -32.10 3.55 11.48
CA ASP A 941 -33.52 3.57 11.16
C ASP A 941 -33.97 2.31 10.39
N VAL A 942 -33.10 1.70 9.58
CA VAL A 942 -33.37 0.39 8.95
C VAL A 942 -33.43 -0.71 10.02
N LEU A 943 -32.53 -0.67 11.01
CA LEU A 943 -32.53 -1.60 12.14
C LEU A 943 -33.78 -1.43 13.02
N GLU A 944 -34.16 -0.19 13.35
CA GLU A 944 -35.39 0.07 14.11
C GLU A 944 -36.64 -0.40 13.35
N ASN A 945 -36.77 -0.03 12.07
CA ASN A 945 -37.94 -0.36 11.26
C ASN A 945 -38.11 -1.87 11.06
N SER A 946 -37.04 -2.58 10.73
CA SER A 946 -37.05 -4.05 10.57
C SER A 946 -37.32 -4.77 11.90
N GLY A 947 -36.71 -4.33 13.00
CA GLY A 947 -36.96 -4.86 14.34
C GLY A 947 -38.41 -4.67 14.80
N ARG A 948 -39.00 -3.50 14.55
CA ARG A 948 -40.42 -3.21 14.87
C ARG A 948 -41.38 -4.04 14.02
N TYR A 949 -41.12 -4.15 12.72
CA TYR A 949 -41.88 -5.02 11.81
C TYR A 949 -41.88 -6.48 12.32
N LEU A 950 -40.71 -7.05 12.63
CA LEU A 950 -40.62 -8.43 13.13
C LEU A 950 -41.28 -8.59 14.49
N GLY A 951 -41.14 -7.61 15.39
CA GLY A 951 -41.80 -7.62 16.69
C GLY A 951 -43.32 -7.67 16.58
N GLU A 952 -43.90 -6.90 15.65
CA GLU A 952 -45.34 -6.90 15.39
C GLU A 952 -45.82 -8.18 14.70
N VAL A 953 -45.08 -8.70 13.71
CA VAL A 953 -45.42 -9.99 13.09
C VAL A 953 -45.36 -11.13 14.11
N HIS A 954 -44.35 -11.15 14.98
CA HIS A 954 -44.25 -12.10 16.10
C HIS A 954 -45.44 -11.99 17.08
N ARG A 955 -45.92 -10.77 17.33
CA ARG A 955 -47.08 -10.52 18.21
C ARG A 955 -48.38 -11.06 17.62
N VAL A 956 -48.65 -10.82 16.33
CA VAL A 956 -49.93 -11.19 15.69
C VAL A 956 -50.03 -12.66 15.31
N LEU A 957 -48.90 -13.33 15.03
CA LEU A 957 -48.87 -14.77 14.75
C LEU A 957 -49.22 -15.62 15.98
N LYS A 958 -49.97 -16.69 15.75
CA LYS A 958 -50.15 -17.81 16.69
C LYS A 958 -48.82 -18.52 16.95
N ASP A 959 -48.77 -19.35 17.99
CA ASP A 959 -47.53 -20.05 18.38
C ASP A 959 -47.14 -21.18 17.40
N ASP A 960 -48.11 -21.76 16.69
CA ASP A 960 -47.89 -22.64 15.53
C ASP A 960 -47.91 -21.88 14.19
N GLY A 961 -47.98 -20.54 14.25
CA GLY A 961 -48.03 -19.66 13.09
C GLY A 961 -46.71 -19.56 12.34
N VAL A 962 -46.76 -19.07 11.10
CA VAL A 962 -45.59 -18.96 10.22
C VAL A 962 -45.59 -17.64 9.45
N LEU A 963 -44.42 -17.01 9.35
CA LEU A 963 -44.16 -15.93 8.39
C LEU A 963 -43.50 -16.53 7.14
N LEU A 964 -44.11 -16.29 5.99
CA LEU A 964 -43.58 -16.59 4.67
C LEU A 964 -43.11 -15.28 4.03
N TYR A 965 -41.81 -15.16 3.75
CA TYR A 965 -41.21 -13.92 3.26
C TYR A 965 -40.42 -14.17 1.97
N VAL A 966 -40.69 -13.39 0.92
CA VAL A 966 -40.03 -13.52 -0.39
C VAL A 966 -39.21 -12.27 -0.70
N THR A 967 -37.94 -12.46 -1.07
CA THR A 967 -37.00 -11.37 -1.39
C THR A 967 -36.01 -11.74 -2.49
N TYR A 968 -35.40 -10.74 -3.13
CA TYR A 968 -34.23 -10.88 -4.01
C TYR A 968 -32.89 -10.70 -3.26
N ARG A 969 -32.92 -10.19 -2.02
CA ARG A 969 -31.72 -9.85 -1.25
C ARG A 969 -31.01 -11.11 -0.78
N GLN A 970 -29.68 -11.07 -0.85
CA GLN A 970 -28.82 -12.22 -0.55
C GLN A 970 -28.96 -12.69 0.91
N PRO A 971 -28.92 -14.01 1.20
CA PRO A 971 -29.17 -14.53 2.54
C PRO A 971 -28.24 -14.01 3.64
N HIS A 972 -27.01 -13.62 3.32
CA HIS A 972 -26.07 -13.06 4.30
C HIS A 972 -26.46 -11.64 4.77
N PHE A 973 -27.20 -10.87 3.97
CA PHE A 973 -27.77 -9.59 4.40
C PHE A 973 -29.07 -9.74 5.18
N MET A 974 -29.89 -10.73 4.81
CA MET A 974 -31.22 -10.89 5.41
C MET A 974 -31.22 -11.63 6.74
N LYS A 975 -30.32 -12.60 6.97
CA LYS A 975 -30.26 -13.34 8.25
C LYS A 975 -30.12 -12.44 9.49
N PRO A 976 -29.21 -11.44 9.53
CA PRO A 976 -29.08 -10.56 10.69
C PRO A 976 -30.32 -9.70 10.93
N LEU A 977 -30.96 -9.21 9.85
CA LEU A 977 -32.17 -8.40 9.93
C LEU A 977 -33.40 -9.22 10.35
N LEU A 978 -33.52 -10.46 9.86
CA LEU A 978 -34.68 -11.35 10.11
C LEU A 978 -34.71 -11.96 11.52
N ASN A 979 -33.56 -12.07 12.20
CA ASN A 979 -33.50 -12.71 13.52
C ASN A 979 -32.40 -12.13 14.44
N PRO A 980 -32.39 -10.80 14.70
CA PRO A 980 -31.37 -10.18 15.55
C PRO A 980 -31.41 -10.69 17.00
N ASP A 981 -32.61 -11.00 17.51
CA ASP A 981 -32.84 -11.42 18.90
C ASP A 981 -32.86 -12.95 19.09
N GLY A 982 -32.66 -13.76 18.05
CA GLY A 982 -32.79 -15.23 18.11
C GLY A 982 -34.21 -15.75 18.35
N LYS A 983 -35.25 -14.91 18.21
CA LYS A 983 -36.67 -15.25 18.45
C LYS A 983 -37.32 -16.14 17.38
N TRP A 984 -36.66 -16.35 16.24
CA TRP A 984 -37.18 -17.12 15.11
C TRP A 984 -36.36 -18.37 14.79
N GLU A 985 -37.05 -19.48 14.53
CA GLU A 985 -36.53 -20.59 13.73
C GLU A 985 -36.70 -20.24 12.25
N MET A 986 -35.62 -20.27 11.46
CA MET A 986 -35.63 -19.84 10.05
C MET A 986 -35.23 -20.98 9.10
N GLU A 987 -36.11 -21.30 8.15
CA GLU A 987 -35.77 -22.06 6.94
C GLU A 987 -35.70 -21.12 5.72
N MET A 988 -34.89 -21.47 4.72
CA MET A 988 -34.78 -20.74 3.46
C MET A 988 -34.70 -21.74 2.29
N GLU A 989 -35.39 -21.42 1.20
CA GLU A 989 -35.25 -22.12 -0.09
C GLU A 989 -35.09 -21.15 -1.26
N VAL A 990 -34.29 -21.55 -2.25
CA VAL A 990 -34.02 -20.76 -3.45
C VAL A 990 -35.16 -20.97 -4.45
N LEU A 991 -35.80 -19.87 -4.83
CA LEU A 991 -36.93 -19.81 -5.77
C LEU A 991 -36.41 -19.72 -7.21
N GLY A 992 -35.79 -20.81 -7.68
CA GLY A 992 -35.27 -20.94 -9.04
C GLY A 992 -36.37 -21.15 -10.09
N GLY A 993 -36.05 -20.85 -11.36
CA GLY A 993 -36.91 -21.20 -12.51
C GLY A 993 -37.47 -20.05 -13.34
N GLY A 994 -36.80 -18.91 -13.44
CA GLY A 994 -37.19 -17.82 -14.35
C GLY A 994 -36.00 -17.22 -15.11
N GLU A 995 -36.27 -16.46 -16.16
CA GLU A 995 -35.27 -15.84 -17.07
C GLU A 995 -34.39 -14.73 -16.42
N SER A 996 -34.48 -14.54 -15.11
CA SER A 996 -33.78 -13.48 -14.38
C SER A 996 -32.34 -13.87 -14.04
N SER A 997 -31.40 -12.94 -14.20
CA SER A 997 -29.97 -13.12 -13.88
C SER A 997 -29.66 -13.28 -12.38
N PHE A 998 -30.66 -13.10 -11.52
CA PHE A 998 -30.57 -13.18 -10.06
C PHE A 998 -31.60 -14.17 -9.52
N ASP A 999 -31.20 -14.91 -8.49
CA ASP A 999 -32.04 -15.82 -7.72
C ASP A 999 -32.89 -15.05 -6.69
N TYR A 1000 -34.07 -15.61 -6.39
CA TYR A 1000 -34.95 -15.13 -5.33
C TYR A 1000 -34.97 -16.14 -4.18
N TYR A 1001 -35.27 -15.68 -2.97
CA TYR A 1001 -35.22 -16.47 -1.74
C TYR A 1001 -36.57 -16.45 -1.03
N GLY A 1002 -37.10 -17.63 -0.74
CA GLY A 1002 -38.30 -17.84 0.06
C GLY A 1002 -37.90 -18.26 1.48
N TRP A 1003 -38.21 -17.42 2.45
CA TRP A 1003 -37.98 -17.63 3.87
C TRP A 1003 -39.24 -18.13 4.56
N VAL A 1004 -39.06 -19.01 5.53
CA VAL A 1004 -40.11 -19.55 6.38
C VAL A 1004 -39.65 -19.37 7.82
N LEU A 1005 -40.27 -18.44 8.55
CA LEU A 1005 -39.94 -18.12 9.93
C LEU A 1005 -41.04 -18.62 10.87
N ARG A 1006 -40.64 -19.30 11.94
CA ARG A 1006 -41.51 -19.80 13.02
C ARG A 1006 -41.02 -19.23 14.35
N LYS A 1007 -41.90 -19.04 15.33
CA LYS A 1007 -41.46 -18.66 16.68
C LYS A 1007 -40.51 -19.73 17.22
N ALA A 1008 -39.36 -19.34 17.73
CA ALA A 1008 -38.42 -20.27 18.35
C ALA A 1008 -39.04 -20.88 19.61
N ARG A 1009 -38.84 -22.18 19.82
CA ARG A 1009 -39.28 -22.83 21.06
C ARG A 1009 -38.42 -22.36 22.24
N THR A 1010 -39.06 -21.67 23.19
CA THR A 1010 -38.52 -21.32 24.52
C THR A 1010 -38.51 -22.51 25.47
#